data_AF-E9GBG5-F1
#
_entry.id   AF-E9GBG5-F1
#
_cell.length_a   1.000
_cell.length_b   1.000
_cell.length_c   1.000
_cell.angle_alpha   90.00
_cell.angle_beta   90.00
_cell.angle_gamma   90.00
#
_symmetry.space_group_name_H-M   'P 1'
#
loop_
_entity.id
_entity.type
_entity.pdbx_description
1 polymer ?
#
loop_
_entity_poly.entity_id
_entity_poly.type
_entity_poly.pdbx_seq_one_letter_code
_entity_poly.pdbx_strand_id
1 'polypeptide(L)'
;MSHIFDLNNKLGEGRYGIVCKGYWGGKTVAVKRIQLHQCCNQEENAMKKLDHPNVVKFFHAESDQHFRYYCLELCDGSLDQMLSKDKDPEKFLKAHPMFLQLRNIYQLATGLEYIHKQGLIHRDLKPENVLIIKNRKNQETMKWADFGLSKQVNETEKWLAPEISKLLEDKGDKITQRGTIKSDNVNRVRMNDIIKRMLKEKPEDRINSSDVAELIYEKLVTQKPFMDLCSSDTYPSLKDIKFFLEKRVDVNFVYPEGWTPLLYLAKAKKDGDNNLVEIVRHFIKNGVNLSHTLADMRSNVLHLFCRYYKKDNLIDIIRLLIEHEMEINCKETFEDNALTILCIHYQKENLVEIITFLIQKGIDINCKDSNGDNALTLLCSNYQNENLIDIIQLLIHHGIEINSTTKGGSNALISLCQNKNVFNCKNHSETNAVIADRYKRENSIAIIRLLIHHGINVTCTDNFGDNALIYLCDNDEANNVIEIIEILIQHGIDINFNDSDGSNALILLCRWKANQNLIEMFRYLIHHGINVNWKDKNGCNALHRLCRSYQKENIIEIIRYLIQRGIDVNAKCNDGSNALHCLSGNYRNENLTEIILFLIESVIEVDCKDNNEKNALTLLCRYYQNENLIDIIQLLIQHGIDVNCKNLIGWNALHYLSRYYPNENLIEIFRLLIEHRIEINCETNENALIILLF
;
A
#
# COMPACT_ATOMS: atom_id res chain seq x y z
N MET A 1 -12.36 -20.37 55.25
CA MET A 1 -11.98 -21.75 54.90
C MET A 1 -12.92 -22.49 53.94
N SER A 2 -13.96 -21.89 53.33
CA SER A 2 -14.90 -22.67 52.46
C SER A 2 -15.08 -22.17 51.01
N HIS A 3 -14.41 -21.10 50.56
CA HIS A 3 -14.70 -20.52 49.23
C HIS A 3 -13.50 -20.29 48.33
N ILE A 4 -12.30 -20.78 48.69
CA ILE A 4 -11.08 -20.47 47.94
C ILE A 4 -10.71 -21.55 46.92
N PHE A 5 -11.12 -22.82 47.08
CA PHE A 5 -10.66 -23.93 46.24
C PHE A 5 -11.80 -24.84 45.76
N ASP A 6 -11.77 -25.26 44.48
CA ASP A 6 -12.69 -26.24 43.89
C ASP A 6 -11.97 -27.59 43.68
N LEU A 7 -12.25 -28.55 44.55
CA LEU A 7 -11.61 -29.89 44.53
C LEU A 7 -11.94 -30.70 43.27
N ASN A 8 -13.02 -30.35 42.56
CA ASN A 8 -13.44 -31.07 41.36
C ASN A 8 -12.68 -30.60 40.11
N ASN A 9 -11.95 -29.49 40.19
CA ASN A 9 -11.26 -28.87 39.05
C ASN A 9 -9.74 -28.87 39.27
N LYS A 10 -9.15 -30.06 39.20
CA LYS A 10 -7.72 -30.30 39.34
C LYS A 10 -6.97 -29.80 38.09
N LEU A 11 -6.00 -28.91 38.31
CA LEU A 11 -5.15 -28.33 37.26
C LEU A 11 -3.81 -29.06 37.14
N GLY A 12 -3.31 -29.67 38.23
CA GLY A 12 -2.06 -30.40 38.23
C GLY A 12 -1.78 -31.12 39.56
N GLU A 13 -0.78 -32.00 39.57
CA GLU A 13 -0.29 -32.70 40.76
C GLU A 13 1.23 -32.75 40.72
N GLY A 14 1.86 -32.26 41.79
CA GLY A 14 3.30 -32.31 41.98
C GLY A 14 3.68 -33.30 43.08
N ARG A 15 4.99 -33.46 43.30
CA ARG A 15 5.55 -34.38 44.30
C ARG A 15 5.07 -34.12 45.74
N TYR A 16 4.66 -32.88 46.04
CA TYR A 16 4.34 -32.42 47.40
C TYR A 16 2.92 -31.87 47.56
N GLY A 17 2.06 -31.96 46.53
CA GLY A 17 0.72 -31.38 46.61
C GLY A 17 -0.06 -31.35 45.31
N ILE A 18 -1.34 -30.98 45.41
CA ILE A 18 -2.25 -30.82 44.27
C ILE A 18 -2.50 -29.34 43.98
N VAL A 19 -2.69 -29.00 42.71
CA VAL A 19 -3.08 -27.66 42.27
C VAL A 19 -4.49 -27.74 41.70
N CYS A 20 -5.40 -26.95 42.23
CA CYS A 20 -6.79 -26.87 41.78
C CYS A 20 -7.18 -25.45 41.40
N LYS A 21 -8.24 -25.29 40.62
CA LYS A 21 -8.82 -23.99 40.34
C LYS A 21 -9.52 -23.44 41.61
N GLY A 22 -9.46 -22.14 41.79
CA GLY A 22 -10.00 -21.47 42.98
C GLY A 22 -10.46 -20.05 42.71
N TYR A 23 -10.93 -19.38 43.75
CA TYR A 23 -11.41 -18.00 43.68
C TYR A 23 -10.90 -17.18 44.88
N TRP A 24 -10.19 -16.09 44.61
CA TRP A 24 -9.63 -15.23 45.65
C TRP A 24 -9.63 -13.77 45.18
N GLY A 25 -10.09 -12.84 46.04
CA GLY A 25 -10.06 -11.41 45.76
C GLY A 25 -10.85 -10.97 44.51
N GLY A 26 -11.94 -11.68 44.17
CA GLY A 26 -12.74 -11.37 42.98
C GLY A 26 -12.14 -11.89 41.66
N LYS A 27 -11.12 -12.75 41.72
CA LYS A 27 -10.45 -13.33 40.55
C LYS A 27 -10.36 -14.84 40.67
N THR A 28 -10.38 -15.51 39.52
CA THR A 28 -10.04 -16.93 39.45
C THR A 28 -8.53 -17.11 39.62
N VAL A 29 -8.13 -18.05 40.48
CA VAL A 29 -6.73 -18.32 40.84
C VAL A 29 -6.42 -19.81 40.75
N ALA A 30 -5.14 -20.16 40.71
CA ALA A 30 -4.66 -21.52 40.94
C ALA A 30 -4.32 -21.66 42.43
N VAL A 31 -4.82 -22.71 43.10
CA VAL A 31 -4.59 -22.97 44.52
C VAL A 31 -3.74 -24.21 44.68
N LYS A 32 -2.49 -24.06 45.11
CA LYS A 32 -1.56 -25.16 45.43
C LYS A 32 -1.77 -25.56 46.90
N ARG A 33 -2.22 -26.80 47.13
CA ARG A 33 -2.45 -27.38 48.47
C ARG A 33 -1.31 -28.33 48.84
N ILE A 34 -0.65 -28.07 49.96
CA ILE A 34 0.50 -28.83 50.47
C ILE A 34 0.22 -29.26 51.92
N GLN A 35 0.64 -30.46 52.32
CA GLN A 35 0.54 -30.89 53.73
C GLN A 35 1.48 -30.07 54.62
N LEU A 36 1.04 -29.64 55.79
CA LEU A 36 1.82 -28.73 56.64
C LEU A 36 3.24 -29.23 56.96
N HIS A 37 3.43 -30.55 57.14
CA HIS A 37 4.75 -31.13 57.41
C HIS A 37 5.70 -31.17 56.20
N GLN A 38 5.18 -30.92 54.99
CA GLN A 38 5.95 -30.82 53.74
C GLN A 38 6.14 -29.36 53.29
N CYS A 39 5.57 -28.41 54.01
CA CYS A 39 5.66 -26.99 53.71
C CYS A 39 7.09 -26.49 53.94
N CYS A 40 7.73 -25.99 52.87
CA CYS A 40 9.05 -25.38 52.99
C CYS A 40 8.92 -23.86 53.07
N ASN A 41 9.35 -23.27 54.19
CA ASN A 41 9.38 -21.82 54.36
C ASN A 41 10.19 -21.11 53.26
N GLN A 42 11.14 -21.81 52.62
CA GLN A 42 11.95 -21.25 51.54
C GLN A 42 11.13 -20.98 50.27
N GLU A 43 10.21 -21.87 49.89
CA GLU A 43 9.36 -21.71 48.70
C GLU A 43 8.40 -20.52 48.88
N GLU A 44 7.74 -20.42 50.03
CA GLU A 44 6.85 -19.30 50.35
C GLU A 44 7.60 -17.97 50.40
N ASN A 45 8.80 -17.96 50.99
CA ASN A 45 9.64 -16.75 51.04
C ASN A 45 10.16 -16.34 49.65
N ALA A 46 10.49 -17.30 48.78
CA ALA A 46 10.86 -17.02 47.39
C ALA A 46 9.68 -16.40 46.64
N MET A 47 8.50 -17.03 46.69
CA MET A 47 7.29 -16.53 46.03
C MET A 47 6.88 -15.13 46.50
N LYS A 48 7.01 -14.81 47.79
CA LYS A 48 6.73 -13.46 48.33
C LYS A 48 7.68 -12.37 47.83
N LYS A 49 8.92 -12.72 47.48
CA LYS A 49 9.94 -11.77 47.00
C LYS A 49 9.86 -11.49 45.50
N LEU A 50 9.18 -12.34 44.74
CA LEU A 50 9.19 -12.27 43.29
C LEU A 50 7.92 -11.59 42.76
N ASP A 51 8.07 -10.45 42.09
CA ASP A 51 6.99 -9.80 41.33
C ASP A 51 7.51 -9.37 39.95
N HIS A 52 7.27 -10.21 38.94
CA HIS A 52 7.74 -9.99 37.57
C HIS A 52 6.74 -10.57 36.55
N PRO A 53 6.52 -9.93 35.38
CA PRO A 53 5.60 -10.43 34.36
C PRO A 53 5.88 -11.87 33.88
N ASN A 54 7.14 -12.32 33.93
CA ASN A 54 7.57 -13.67 33.56
C ASN A 54 7.82 -14.61 34.76
N VAL A 55 7.23 -14.30 35.92
CA VAL A 55 7.15 -15.18 37.08
C VAL A 55 5.67 -15.31 37.45
N VAL A 56 5.23 -16.49 37.89
CA VAL A 56 3.86 -16.72 38.35
C VAL A 56 3.60 -15.87 39.59
N LYS A 57 2.56 -15.04 39.55
CA LYS A 57 2.26 -14.13 40.66
C LYS A 57 1.71 -14.90 41.86
N PHE A 58 2.31 -14.66 43.03
CA PHE A 58 1.81 -15.12 44.31
C PHE A 58 0.87 -14.07 44.91
N PHE A 59 -0.36 -14.47 45.26
CA PHE A 59 -1.37 -13.57 45.78
C PHE A 59 -1.53 -13.67 47.30
N HIS A 60 -1.62 -14.89 47.83
CA HIS A 60 -1.94 -15.11 49.24
C HIS A 60 -1.59 -16.52 49.71
N ALA A 61 -1.34 -16.68 51.01
CA ALA A 61 -1.20 -18.00 51.64
C ALA A 61 -2.04 -18.08 52.92
N GLU A 62 -2.75 -19.19 53.10
CA GLU A 62 -3.51 -19.52 54.31
C GLU A 62 -3.25 -20.96 54.76
N SER A 63 -3.57 -21.29 56.02
CA SER A 63 -3.44 -22.63 56.57
C SER A 63 -4.74 -23.08 57.23
N ASP A 64 -5.04 -24.38 57.15
CA ASP A 64 -5.95 -25.06 58.07
C ASP A 64 -5.17 -25.97 59.05
N GLN A 65 -5.85 -26.85 59.76
CA GLN A 65 -5.22 -27.76 60.73
C GLN A 65 -4.27 -28.79 60.10
N HIS A 66 -4.35 -29.03 58.79
CA HIS A 66 -3.64 -30.11 58.10
C HIS A 66 -2.84 -29.64 56.86
N PHE A 67 -3.27 -28.55 56.23
CA PHE A 67 -2.75 -28.08 54.94
C PHE A 67 -2.38 -26.60 54.92
N ARG A 68 -1.40 -26.28 54.06
CA ARG A 68 -1.06 -24.93 53.59
C ARG A 68 -1.60 -24.75 52.18
N TYR A 69 -2.21 -23.60 51.91
CA TYR A 69 -2.79 -23.24 50.62
C TYR A 69 -2.11 -21.99 50.06
N TYR A 70 -1.63 -22.07 48.83
CA TYR A 70 -1.02 -20.95 48.10
C TYR A 70 -1.92 -20.54 46.94
N CYS A 71 -2.41 -19.30 46.97
CA CYS A 71 -3.16 -18.69 45.88
C CYS A 71 -2.18 -18.05 44.88
N LEU A 72 -2.18 -18.56 43.65
CA LEU A 72 -1.29 -18.21 42.56
C LEU A 72 -2.08 -17.74 41.34
N GLU A 73 -1.40 -17.03 40.44
CA GLU A 73 -1.91 -16.70 39.12
C GLU A 73 -2.35 -17.94 38.35
N LEU A 74 -3.60 -17.92 37.86
CA LEU A 74 -4.10 -18.98 37.01
C LEU A 74 -3.51 -18.82 35.60
N CYS A 75 -2.85 -19.85 35.10
CA CYS A 75 -2.31 -19.92 33.74
C CYS A 75 -3.10 -20.93 32.89
N ASP A 76 -3.02 -20.81 31.56
CA ASP A 76 -3.80 -21.63 30.62
C ASP A 76 -3.23 -23.05 30.44
N GLY A 77 -1.96 -23.26 30.78
CA GLY A 77 -1.30 -24.57 30.74
C GLY A 77 0.20 -24.46 31.01
N SER A 78 0.87 -25.59 31.16
CA SER A 78 2.33 -25.69 31.23
C SER A 78 2.94 -26.03 29.87
N LEU A 79 4.22 -25.74 29.70
CA LEU A 79 4.91 -25.96 28.43
C LEU A 79 4.94 -27.45 28.07
N ASP A 80 5.10 -28.36 29.04
CA ASP A 80 5.08 -29.81 28.79
C ASP A 80 3.73 -30.30 28.24
N GLN A 81 2.61 -29.69 28.63
CA GLN A 81 1.29 -30.04 28.10
C GLN A 81 1.14 -29.65 26.63
N MET A 82 1.92 -28.68 26.16
CA MET A 82 2.03 -28.33 24.74
C MET A 82 3.04 -29.21 23.98
N LEU A 83 3.94 -29.91 24.69
CA LEU A 83 4.82 -30.91 24.09
C LEU A 83 4.00 -32.21 23.89
N SER A 84 3.81 -32.66 22.64
CA SER A 84 3.18 -33.96 22.39
C SER A 84 3.90 -35.09 23.14
N LYS A 85 3.20 -36.21 23.42
CA LYS A 85 3.74 -37.38 24.18
C LYS A 85 5.14 -37.87 23.75
N ASP A 86 5.54 -37.64 22.50
CA ASP A 86 6.91 -37.81 22.04
C ASP A 86 7.78 -36.63 22.53
N LYS A 87 8.48 -36.80 23.66
CA LYS A 87 9.43 -35.84 24.24
C LYS A 87 10.69 -35.60 23.39
N ASP A 88 10.59 -35.69 22.06
CA ASP A 88 11.69 -35.45 21.12
C ASP A 88 11.83 -33.94 20.82
N PRO A 89 12.93 -33.29 21.27
CA PRO A 89 13.17 -31.87 21.05
C PRO A 89 13.27 -31.49 19.57
N GLU A 90 13.78 -32.35 18.70
CA GLU A 90 13.93 -32.04 17.27
C GLU A 90 12.59 -32.02 16.54
N LYS A 91 11.76 -33.02 16.82
CA LYS A 91 10.40 -33.12 16.28
C LYS A 91 9.51 -31.98 16.77
N PHE A 92 9.65 -31.58 18.04
CA PHE A 92 8.94 -30.44 18.61
C PHE A 92 9.32 -29.11 17.93
N LEU A 93 10.61 -28.82 17.78
CA LEU A 93 11.08 -27.57 17.17
C LEU A 93 10.68 -27.44 15.69
N LYS A 94 10.56 -28.57 14.98
CA LYS A 94 10.01 -28.62 13.62
C LYS A 94 8.49 -28.40 13.59
N ALA A 95 7.75 -28.97 14.55
CA ALA A 95 6.29 -28.85 14.61
C ALA A 95 5.82 -27.46 15.11
N HIS A 96 6.64 -26.76 15.90
CA HIS A 96 6.31 -25.47 16.50
C HIS A 96 7.39 -24.41 16.22
N PRO A 97 7.59 -24.00 14.95
CA PRO A 97 8.62 -23.02 14.59
C PRO A 97 8.39 -21.65 15.27
N MET A 98 7.16 -21.32 15.68
CA MET A 98 6.88 -20.12 16.49
C MET A 98 7.53 -20.15 17.89
N PHE A 99 7.80 -21.33 18.47
CA PHE A 99 8.48 -21.43 19.75
C PHE A 99 9.94 -20.94 19.69
N LEU A 100 10.52 -20.90 18.48
CA LEU A 100 11.85 -20.34 18.19
C LEU A 100 11.86 -18.80 18.17
N GLN A 101 10.71 -18.14 18.29
CA GLN A 101 10.68 -16.68 18.31
C GLN A 101 11.45 -16.17 19.53
N LEU A 102 12.43 -15.30 19.27
CA LEU A 102 13.27 -14.62 20.28
C LEU A 102 12.45 -14.10 21.46
N ARG A 103 11.22 -13.63 21.21
CA ARG A 103 10.27 -13.16 22.21
C ARG A 103 10.01 -14.17 23.34
N ASN A 104 9.84 -15.46 23.04
CA ASN A 104 9.46 -16.47 24.03
C ASN A 104 10.64 -16.88 24.92
N ILE A 105 11.80 -17.09 24.29
CA ILE A 105 13.06 -17.37 25.00
C ILE A 105 13.48 -16.16 25.83
N TYR A 106 13.29 -14.95 25.29
CA TYR A 106 13.52 -13.70 26.01
C TYR A 106 12.67 -13.60 27.27
N GLN A 107 11.38 -13.89 27.19
CA GLN A 107 10.48 -13.90 28.35
C GLN A 107 10.96 -14.83 29.46
N LEU A 108 11.36 -16.05 29.11
CA LEU A 108 11.94 -16.99 30.08
C LEU A 108 13.26 -16.47 30.66
N ALA A 109 14.11 -15.87 29.84
CA ALA A 109 15.36 -15.29 30.31
C ALA A 109 15.16 -14.16 31.32
N THR A 110 14.29 -13.20 30.99
CA THR A 110 14.04 -12.01 31.81
C THR A 110 13.48 -12.42 33.16
N GLY A 111 12.65 -13.46 33.20
CA GLY A 111 12.20 -14.07 34.45
C GLY A 111 13.36 -14.62 35.30
N LEU A 112 14.29 -15.37 34.71
CA LEU A 112 15.45 -15.93 35.44
C LEU A 112 16.43 -14.85 35.91
N GLU A 113 16.74 -13.87 35.07
CA GLU A 113 17.60 -12.74 35.44
C GLU A 113 17.01 -11.98 36.64
N TYR A 114 15.70 -11.74 36.63
CA TYR A 114 15.02 -11.10 37.75
C TYR A 114 15.10 -11.95 39.02
N ILE A 115 14.85 -13.26 38.93
CA ILE A 115 15.00 -14.19 40.07
C ILE A 115 16.42 -14.09 40.67
N HIS A 116 17.44 -14.03 39.82
CA HIS A 116 18.83 -13.89 40.25
C HIS A 116 19.11 -12.53 40.91
N LYS A 117 18.58 -11.42 40.37
CA LYS A 117 18.68 -10.09 40.99
C LYS A 117 18.07 -10.03 42.39
N GLN A 118 17.09 -10.88 42.69
CA GLN A 118 16.51 -11.01 44.04
C GLN A 118 17.34 -11.94 44.97
N GLY A 119 18.55 -12.35 44.55
CA GLY A 119 19.44 -13.23 45.30
C GLY A 119 18.95 -14.69 45.37
N LEU A 120 18.16 -15.13 44.39
CA LEU A 120 17.58 -16.48 44.33
C LEU A 120 18.05 -17.21 43.07
N ILE A 121 18.18 -18.53 43.14
CA ILE A 121 18.39 -19.40 41.98
C ILE A 121 17.25 -20.41 41.93
N HIS A 122 16.61 -20.58 40.76
CA HIS A 122 15.41 -21.43 40.61
C HIS A 122 15.69 -22.94 40.77
N ARG A 123 16.80 -23.43 40.19
CA ARG A 123 17.31 -24.82 40.31
C ARG A 123 16.43 -25.96 39.77
N ASP A 124 15.30 -25.69 39.13
CA ASP A 124 14.41 -26.72 38.58
C ASP A 124 13.87 -26.27 37.22
N LEU A 125 14.78 -26.04 36.27
CA LEU A 125 14.44 -25.57 34.94
C LEU A 125 13.93 -26.73 34.10
N LYS A 126 12.61 -26.83 33.97
CA LYS A 126 11.95 -27.88 33.19
C LYS A 126 10.65 -27.37 32.57
N PRO A 127 10.16 -27.99 31.48
CA PRO A 127 8.95 -27.55 30.80
C PRO A 127 7.72 -27.51 31.70
N GLU A 128 7.61 -28.43 32.66
CA GLU A 128 6.52 -28.48 33.62
C GLU A 128 6.45 -27.22 34.51
N ASN A 129 7.57 -26.53 34.67
CA ASN A 129 7.71 -25.31 35.49
C ASN A 129 7.63 -24.02 34.66
N VAL A 130 7.33 -24.12 33.36
CA VAL A 130 7.05 -22.97 32.49
C VAL A 130 5.55 -22.93 32.23
N LEU A 131 4.86 -21.95 32.78
CA LEU A 131 3.43 -21.74 32.57
C LEU A 131 3.17 -20.67 31.50
N ILE A 132 2.04 -20.81 30.79
CA ILE A 132 1.69 -19.97 29.65
C ILE A 132 0.34 -19.28 29.92
N ILE A 133 0.28 -17.98 29.63
CA ILE A 133 -0.96 -17.20 29.62
C ILE A 133 -1.21 -16.68 28.21
N LYS A 134 -2.41 -16.90 27.67
CA LYS A 134 -2.88 -16.44 26.37
C LYS A 134 -3.81 -15.25 26.56
N ASN A 135 -3.50 -14.12 25.93
CA ASN A 135 -4.41 -12.98 25.92
C ASN A 135 -5.45 -13.09 24.79
N ARG A 136 -6.47 -12.22 24.80
CA ARG A 136 -7.55 -12.18 23.78
C ARG A 136 -7.06 -11.93 22.35
N LYS A 137 -5.80 -11.51 22.16
CA LYS A 137 -5.14 -11.31 20.87
C LYS A 137 -4.20 -12.48 20.50
N ASN A 138 -4.33 -13.63 21.17
CA ASN A 138 -3.47 -14.81 21.01
C ASN A 138 -1.97 -14.56 21.28
N GLN A 139 -1.62 -13.51 22.01
CA GLN A 139 -0.24 -13.30 22.45
C GLN A 139 0.01 -14.12 23.71
N GLU A 140 1.12 -14.85 23.71
CA GLU A 140 1.50 -15.79 24.77
C GLU A 140 2.53 -15.13 25.71
N THR A 141 2.27 -15.20 27.01
CA THR A 141 3.19 -14.78 28.06
C THR A 141 3.71 -16.01 28.80
N MET A 142 5.03 -16.19 28.83
CA MET A 142 5.67 -17.31 29.54
C MET A 142 6.11 -16.92 30.94
N LYS A 143 5.87 -17.79 31.92
CA LYS A 143 6.11 -17.53 33.34
C LYS A 143 6.80 -18.70 34.02
N TRP A 144 7.81 -18.41 34.84
CA TRP A 144 8.42 -19.41 35.73
C TRP A 144 7.55 -19.70 36.95
N ALA A 145 7.44 -20.97 37.28
CA ALA A 145 6.66 -21.50 38.39
C ALA A 145 7.46 -22.56 39.16
N ASP A 146 6.93 -22.96 40.31
CA ASP A 146 7.47 -24.00 41.19
C ASP A 146 8.88 -23.69 41.75
N PHE A 147 8.90 -22.90 42.82
CA PHE A 147 10.11 -22.46 43.50
C PHE A 147 10.55 -23.40 44.63
N GLY A 148 10.00 -24.62 44.70
CA GLY A 148 10.24 -25.57 45.78
C GLY A 148 11.71 -25.99 45.95
N LEU A 149 12.50 -25.96 44.88
CA LEU A 149 13.94 -26.25 44.89
C LEU A 149 14.83 -25.01 44.88
N SER A 150 14.22 -23.82 44.89
CA SER A 150 14.96 -22.57 44.82
C SER A 150 15.88 -22.38 46.03
N LYS A 151 17.01 -21.69 45.83
CA LYS A 151 18.00 -21.44 46.89
C LYS A 151 18.37 -19.96 46.93
N GLN A 152 18.43 -19.41 48.14
CA GLN A 152 19.00 -18.08 48.35
C GLN A 152 20.53 -18.15 48.29
N VAL A 153 21.13 -17.22 47.56
CA VAL A 153 22.58 -17.20 47.31
C VAL A 153 23.15 -15.87 47.76
N ASN A 154 24.22 -15.93 48.56
CA ASN A 154 25.09 -14.80 48.84
C ASN A 154 26.25 -14.86 47.82
N GLU A 155 26.65 -13.72 47.27
CA GLU A 155 27.51 -13.59 46.07
C GLU A 155 28.94 -14.20 46.16
N THR A 156 29.28 -14.95 47.21
CA THR A 156 30.65 -15.41 47.49
C THR A 156 30.88 -16.94 47.49
N GLU A 157 29.89 -17.80 47.24
CA GLU A 157 30.09 -19.27 47.26
C GLU A 157 29.75 -20.00 45.95
N LYS A 158 30.68 -20.86 45.50
CA LYS A 158 30.55 -21.76 44.33
C LYS A 158 29.45 -22.81 44.56
N TRP A 159 28.69 -23.15 43.51
CA TRP A 159 27.44 -23.92 43.65
C TRP A 159 27.30 -25.16 42.72
N LEU A 160 26.56 -26.18 43.18
CA LEU A 160 26.25 -27.46 42.51
C LEU A 160 24.72 -27.78 42.57
N ALA A 161 24.15 -28.30 41.47
CA ALA A 161 22.75 -28.69 41.36
C ALA A 161 22.34 -29.85 42.29
N PRO A 162 21.11 -29.84 42.88
CA PRO A 162 20.69 -30.84 43.86
C PRO A 162 20.54 -32.24 43.26
N GLU A 163 20.11 -32.37 42.00
CA GLU A 163 20.14 -33.66 41.29
C GLU A 163 21.55 -34.26 41.21
N ILE A 164 22.58 -33.41 40.97
CA ILE A 164 23.98 -33.82 40.93
C ILE A 164 24.51 -34.12 42.34
N SER A 165 24.07 -33.35 43.35
CA SER A 165 24.41 -33.61 44.75
C SER A 165 23.90 -34.97 45.24
N LYS A 166 22.67 -35.36 44.84
CA LYS A 166 22.09 -36.67 45.14
C LYS A 166 22.82 -37.82 44.44
N LEU A 167 23.18 -37.63 43.17
CA LEU A 167 23.97 -38.60 42.39
C LEU A 167 25.40 -38.79 42.93
N LEU A 168 25.96 -37.77 43.59
CA LEU A 168 27.28 -37.80 44.22
C LEU A 168 27.25 -38.45 45.62
N GLU A 169 26.15 -38.31 46.36
CA GLU A 169 25.95 -39.01 47.64
C GLU A 169 25.83 -40.54 47.45
N ASP A 170 25.27 -40.99 46.32
CA ASP A 170 25.06 -42.42 46.02
C ASP A 170 26.31 -43.16 45.47
N LYS A 171 27.39 -42.47 45.07
CA LYS A 171 28.51 -43.09 44.32
C LYS A 171 29.90 -43.08 44.98
N GLY A 172 30.07 -42.55 46.18
CA GLY A 172 31.29 -42.78 46.99
C GLY A 172 32.64 -42.39 46.35
N ASP A 173 32.67 -41.60 45.28
CA ASP A 173 33.89 -41.29 44.52
C ASP A 173 34.45 -39.89 44.79
N LYS A 174 35.78 -39.81 44.81
CA LYS A 174 36.56 -38.58 45.04
C LYS A 174 36.28 -37.50 43.99
N ILE A 175 36.20 -36.26 44.49
CA ILE A 175 35.96 -35.01 43.77
C ILE A 175 36.94 -34.83 42.59
N THR A 176 36.46 -34.98 41.36
CA THR A 176 36.96 -34.21 40.22
C THR A 176 36.00 -33.06 39.97
N GLN A 177 36.45 -31.84 40.32
CA GLN A 177 35.76 -30.58 40.08
C GLN A 177 35.34 -30.45 38.60
N ARG A 178 34.06 -30.21 38.34
CA ARG A 178 33.59 -29.58 37.10
C ARG A 178 32.65 -28.43 37.45
N GLY A 179 33.06 -27.21 37.10
CA GLY A 179 32.24 -26.01 37.11
C GLY A 179 32.84 -24.84 37.89
N THR A 180 33.59 -23.98 37.20
CA THR A 180 33.73 -22.56 37.56
C THR A 180 32.79 -21.74 36.66
N ILE A 181 32.35 -20.55 37.12
CA ILE A 181 31.52 -19.55 36.40
C ILE A 181 32.28 -18.92 35.20
N LYS A 182 33.09 -19.70 34.52
CA LYS A 182 33.70 -19.39 33.23
C LYS A 182 33.82 -20.70 32.52
N SER A 183 32.88 -21.00 31.63
CA SER A 183 33.14 -22.01 30.61
C SER A 183 33.18 -21.28 29.28
N ASP A 184 34.39 -21.18 28.73
CA ASP A 184 34.72 -20.55 27.44
C ASP A 184 34.03 -21.23 26.23
N ASN A 185 33.07 -22.12 26.47
CA ASN A 185 32.28 -22.85 25.48
C ASN A 185 30.80 -22.40 25.39
N VAL A 186 30.34 -21.50 26.24
CA VAL A 186 28.96 -20.96 26.20
C VAL A 186 28.75 -20.07 24.96
N ASN A 187 29.80 -19.38 24.50
CA ASN A 187 29.76 -18.41 23.40
C ASN A 187 29.53 -19.02 22.00
N ARG A 188 29.30 -20.34 21.91
CA ARG A 188 29.01 -21.06 20.64
C ARG A 188 27.62 -21.69 20.59
N VAL A 189 26.77 -21.50 21.60
CA VAL A 189 25.47 -22.17 21.69
C VAL A 189 24.41 -21.43 20.85
N ARG A 190 23.86 -22.07 19.80
CA ARG A 190 22.75 -21.49 19.01
C ARG A 190 21.52 -21.36 19.89
N MET A 191 20.62 -20.40 19.62
CA MET A 191 19.42 -20.20 20.44
C MET A 191 18.56 -21.48 20.55
N ASN A 192 18.50 -22.26 19.47
CA ASN A 192 17.80 -23.55 19.42
C ASN A 192 18.42 -24.59 20.36
N ASP A 193 19.72 -24.52 20.60
CA ASP A 193 20.42 -25.45 21.50
C ASP A 193 20.07 -25.19 22.96
N ILE A 194 19.66 -23.96 23.31
CA ILE A 194 19.21 -23.61 24.66
C ILE A 194 17.90 -24.34 24.97
N ILE A 195 16.90 -24.22 24.09
CA ILE A 195 15.63 -24.94 24.24
C ILE A 195 15.89 -26.45 24.23
N LYS A 196 16.69 -26.97 23.29
CA LYS A 196 17.04 -28.41 23.27
C LYS A 196 17.64 -28.89 24.59
N ARG A 197 18.53 -28.09 25.20
CA ARG A 197 19.13 -28.42 26.50
C ARG A 197 18.13 -28.30 27.66
N MET A 198 17.22 -27.32 27.64
CA MET A 198 16.13 -27.23 28.62
C MET A 198 15.16 -28.42 28.56
N LEU A 199 14.92 -28.97 27.36
CA LEU A 199 13.99 -30.07 27.11
C LEU A 199 14.58 -31.46 27.38
N LYS A 200 15.86 -31.58 27.79
CA LYS A 200 16.45 -32.90 28.03
C LYS A 200 15.80 -33.60 29.22
N GLU A 201 15.55 -34.91 29.07
CA GLU A 201 14.88 -35.71 30.11
C GLU A 201 15.71 -35.84 31.38
N LYS A 202 17.03 -36.02 31.23
CA LYS A 202 17.97 -36.15 32.34
C LYS A 202 18.31 -34.78 32.94
N PRO A 203 18.05 -34.55 34.24
CA PRO A 203 18.35 -33.29 34.91
C PRO A 203 19.82 -32.85 34.75
N GLU A 204 20.77 -33.78 34.83
CA GLU A 204 22.21 -33.54 34.68
C GLU A 204 22.63 -33.00 33.30
N ASP A 205 21.79 -33.18 32.28
CA ASP A 205 22.06 -32.69 30.93
C ASP A 205 21.37 -31.35 30.62
N ARG A 206 20.54 -30.84 31.54
CA ARG A 206 19.82 -29.57 31.38
C ARG A 206 20.75 -28.38 31.59
N ILE A 207 20.48 -27.30 30.86
CA ILE A 207 21.20 -26.04 31.03
C ILE A 207 20.86 -25.42 32.40
N ASN A 208 21.85 -24.93 33.13
CA ASN A 208 21.62 -24.31 34.43
C ASN A 208 21.11 -22.87 34.26
N SER A 209 20.46 -22.32 35.29
CA SER A 209 19.86 -20.98 35.20
C SER A 209 20.87 -19.85 34.98
N SER A 210 22.12 -20.00 35.43
CA SER A 210 23.17 -19.00 35.26
C SER A 210 23.66 -18.97 33.81
N ASP A 211 23.85 -20.13 33.18
CA ASP A 211 24.19 -20.23 31.76
C ASP A 211 23.09 -19.64 30.88
N VAL A 212 21.80 -19.85 31.22
CA VAL A 212 20.65 -19.25 30.50
C VAL A 212 20.66 -17.73 30.65
N ALA A 213 20.91 -17.21 31.85
CA ALA A 213 20.99 -15.77 32.10
C ALA A 213 22.18 -15.12 31.38
N GLU A 214 23.36 -15.76 31.40
CA GLU A 214 24.60 -15.27 30.74
C GLU A 214 24.47 -15.26 29.20
N LEU A 215 23.96 -16.35 28.61
CA LEU A 215 23.69 -16.44 27.16
C LEU A 215 22.72 -15.37 26.67
N ILE A 216 21.74 -15.02 27.49
CA ILE A 216 20.68 -14.10 27.10
C ILE A 216 21.10 -12.66 27.40
N TYR A 217 21.88 -12.42 28.44
CA TYR A 217 22.53 -11.14 28.67
C TYR A 217 23.45 -10.77 27.50
N GLU A 218 24.34 -11.66 27.04
CA GLU A 218 25.21 -11.37 25.88
C GLU A 218 24.42 -11.09 24.58
N LYS A 219 23.33 -11.83 24.33
CA LYS A 219 22.50 -11.63 23.13
C LYS A 219 21.60 -10.40 23.21
N LEU A 220 21.09 -10.04 24.38
CA LEU A 220 20.25 -8.86 24.57
C LEU A 220 21.02 -7.55 24.57
N VAL A 221 22.23 -7.57 25.14
CA VAL A 221 23.11 -6.40 25.17
C VAL A 221 23.59 -6.03 23.77
N THR A 222 23.63 -6.98 22.83
CA THR A 222 24.20 -6.75 21.49
C THR A 222 23.17 -6.76 20.36
N GLN A 223 22.25 -7.73 20.29
CA GLN A 223 21.38 -7.90 19.12
C GLN A 223 20.28 -6.85 19.04
N LYS A 224 19.59 -6.57 20.15
CA LYS A 224 18.50 -5.59 20.16
C LYS A 224 19.01 -4.17 19.88
N PRO A 225 20.06 -3.66 20.55
CA PRO A 225 20.63 -2.36 20.21
C PRO A 225 21.18 -2.28 18.78
N PHE A 226 21.77 -3.37 18.26
CA PHE A 226 22.20 -3.40 16.87
C PHE A 226 21.03 -3.35 15.88
N MET A 227 19.91 -4.01 16.23
CA MET A 227 18.70 -3.91 15.42
C MET A 227 18.13 -2.51 15.46
N ASP A 228 17.95 -1.94 16.65
CA ASP A 228 17.44 -0.59 16.86
C ASP A 228 18.31 0.44 16.12
N LEU A 229 19.64 0.22 16.09
CA LEU A 229 20.59 0.98 15.30
C LEU A 229 20.33 0.87 13.79
N CYS A 230 20.14 -0.34 13.25
CA CYS A 230 19.88 -0.54 11.83
C CYS A 230 18.50 -0.04 11.40
N SER A 231 17.48 -0.17 12.26
CA SER A 231 16.09 0.24 12.03
C SER A 231 15.78 1.68 12.42
N SER A 232 16.76 2.43 12.94
CA SER A 232 16.63 3.86 13.30
C SER A 232 16.22 4.72 12.11
N ASP A 233 15.94 6.02 12.32
CA ASP A 233 15.57 6.95 11.24
C ASP A 233 16.76 7.55 10.48
N THR A 234 18.00 7.31 10.92
CA THR A 234 19.24 7.79 10.27
C THR A 234 20.18 6.63 9.98
N TYR A 235 21.07 6.77 8.98
CA TYR A 235 21.96 5.65 8.67
C TYR A 235 22.98 5.55 9.80
N PRO A 236 23.25 4.33 10.30
CA PRO A 236 24.19 4.18 11.40
C PRO A 236 25.60 4.55 10.94
N SER A 237 26.41 5.08 11.86
CA SER A 237 27.80 5.37 11.54
C SER A 237 28.57 4.07 11.30
N LEU A 238 29.56 4.12 10.40
CA LEU A 238 30.43 2.97 10.16
C LEU A 238 31.16 2.53 11.46
N LYS A 239 31.44 3.47 12.36
CA LYS A 239 32.06 3.20 13.66
C LYS A 239 31.14 2.36 14.55
N ASP A 240 29.86 2.69 14.61
CA ASP A 240 28.89 1.96 15.43
C ASP A 240 28.65 0.56 14.87
N ILE A 241 28.52 0.43 13.54
CA ILE A 241 28.44 -0.87 12.88
C ILE A 241 29.68 -1.73 13.22
N LYS A 242 30.89 -1.19 13.06
CA LYS A 242 32.13 -1.90 13.41
C LYS A 242 32.17 -2.31 14.88
N PHE A 243 31.75 -1.44 15.79
CA PHE A 243 31.69 -1.77 17.22
C PHE A 243 30.83 -3.01 17.50
N PHE A 244 29.63 -3.11 16.92
CA PHE A 244 28.77 -4.29 17.11
C PHE A 244 29.32 -5.54 16.40
N LEU A 245 29.91 -5.39 15.21
CA LEU A 245 30.53 -6.51 14.49
C LEU A 245 31.76 -7.06 15.25
N GLU A 246 32.58 -6.20 15.87
CA GLU A 246 33.69 -6.61 16.74
C GLU A 246 33.20 -7.39 17.97
N LYS A 247 32.00 -7.07 18.47
CA LYS A 247 31.30 -7.83 19.52
C LYS A 247 30.64 -9.11 19.00
N ARG A 248 30.86 -9.48 17.74
CA ARG A 248 30.36 -10.70 17.09
C ARG A 248 28.84 -10.82 17.12
N VAL A 249 28.15 -9.69 16.91
CA VAL A 249 26.69 -9.71 16.70
C VAL A 249 26.35 -10.60 15.49
N ASP A 250 25.27 -11.35 15.59
CA ASP A 250 24.75 -12.13 14.47
C ASP A 250 24.15 -11.17 13.44
N VAL A 251 24.72 -11.05 12.24
CA VAL A 251 24.19 -10.16 11.19
C VAL A 251 22.94 -10.70 10.52
N ASN A 252 22.57 -11.95 10.79
CA ASN A 252 21.47 -12.68 10.15
C ASN A 252 20.28 -12.93 11.08
N PHE A 253 20.26 -12.36 12.28
CA PHE A 253 19.11 -12.58 13.15
C PHE A 253 17.84 -12.00 12.51
N VAL A 254 16.72 -12.70 12.76
CA VAL A 254 15.44 -12.42 12.13
C VAL A 254 14.46 -11.92 13.19
N TYR A 255 13.93 -10.72 13.00
CA TYR A 255 12.82 -10.14 13.78
C TYR A 255 11.46 -10.61 13.23
N PRO A 256 10.35 -10.35 13.94
CA PRO A 256 9.01 -10.66 13.43
C PRO A 256 8.83 -10.18 11.98
N GLU A 257 8.05 -10.92 11.19
CA GLU A 257 7.82 -10.69 9.74
C GLU A 257 9.03 -10.95 8.82
N GLY A 258 10.14 -11.43 9.36
CA GLY A 258 11.29 -11.84 8.54
C GLY A 258 12.35 -10.76 8.36
N TRP A 259 12.33 -9.68 9.13
CA TRP A 259 13.32 -8.61 8.98
C TRP A 259 14.70 -8.99 9.53
N THR A 260 15.75 -8.77 8.74
CA THR A 260 17.15 -8.80 9.18
C THR A 260 17.71 -7.38 9.27
N PRO A 261 18.84 -7.15 9.96
CA PRO A 261 19.43 -5.82 10.03
C PRO A 261 19.75 -5.23 8.66
N LEU A 262 20.22 -6.05 7.72
CA LEU A 262 20.51 -5.59 6.35
C LEU A 262 19.24 -5.22 5.58
N LEU A 263 18.13 -5.96 5.75
CA LEU A 263 16.85 -5.59 5.15
C LEU A 263 16.33 -4.25 5.71
N TYR A 264 16.48 -3.99 7.01
CA TYR A 264 16.15 -2.68 7.59
C TYR A 264 16.99 -1.56 6.98
N LEU A 265 18.30 -1.76 6.84
CA LEU A 265 19.18 -0.79 6.18
C LEU A 265 18.74 -0.52 4.73
N ALA A 266 18.34 -1.53 3.98
CA ALA A 266 17.90 -1.40 2.60
C ALA A 266 16.55 -0.66 2.46
N LYS A 267 15.60 -0.86 3.38
CA LYS A 267 14.30 -0.16 3.38
C LYS A 267 14.41 1.31 3.74
N ALA A 268 15.44 1.69 4.46
CA ALA A 268 15.45 2.93 5.19
C ALA A 268 15.50 4.17 4.28
N LYS A 269 14.42 4.97 4.33
CA LYS A 269 14.31 6.27 3.65
C LYS A 269 15.00 7.34 4.48
N LYS A 270 16.33 7.39 4.42
CA LYS A 270 17.14 8.23 5.31
C LYS A 270 18.02 9.17 4.50
N ASP A 271 18.08 10.43 4.90
CA ASP A 271 19.03 11.41 4.37
C ASP A 271 20.37 11.38 5.12
N GLY A 272 21.44 11.78 4.45
CA GLY A 272 22.79 11.86 5.02
C GLY A 272 23.90 11.36 4.09
N ASP A 273 25.13 11.83 4.34
CA ASP A 273 26.36 11.39 3.70
C ASP A 273 26.80 10.05 4.30
N ASN A 274 26.32 8.96 3.70
CA ASN A 274 26.34 7.65 4.34
C ASN A 274 27.29 6.70 3.60
N ASN A 275 28.29 6.21 4.34
CA ASN A 275 29.18 5.12 3.99
C ASN A 275 28.42 3.76 3.86
N LEU A 276 27.21 3.75 3.31
CA LEU A 276 26.35 2.57 3.24
C LEU A 276 26.99 1.46 2.39
N VAL A 277 27.65 1.82 1.30
CA VAL A 277 28.47 0.89 0.50
C VAL A 277 29.46 0.14 1.41
N GLU A 278 30.17 0.86 2.28
CA GLU A 278 31.12 0.27 3.22
C GLU A 278 30.45 -0.51 4.35
N ILE A 279 29.28 -0.06 4.82
CA ILE A 279 28.48 -0.82 5.80
C ILE A 279 28.07 -2.18 5.19
N VAL A 280 27.50 -2.19 3.98
CA VAL A 280 27.13 -3.40 3.26
C VAL A 280 28.35 -4.31 3.05
N ARG A 281 29.51 -3.75 2.70
CA ARG A 281 30.77 -4.50 2.59
C ARG A 281 31.14 -5.20 3.91
N HIS A 282 30.94 -4.55 5.06
CA HIS A 282 31.20 -5.16 6.36
C HIS A 282 30.17 -6.23 6.71
N PHE A 283 28.90 -6.07 6.34
CA PHE A 283 27.88 -7.11 6.48
C PHE A 283 28.24 -8.37 5.69
N ILE A 284 28.65 -8.20 4.42
CA ILE A 284 29.12 -9.29 3.55
C ILE A 284 30.34 -9.99 4.18
N LYS A 285 31.34 -9.23 4.63
CA LYS A 285 32.53 -9.78 5.30
C LYS A 285 32.20 -10.60 6.56
N ASN A 286 31.07 -10.31 7.22
CA ASN A 286 30.60 -11.04 8.40
C ASN A 286 29.55 -12.12 8.08
N GLY A 287 29.43 -12.53 6.81
CA GLY A 287 28.63 -13.68 6.40
C GLY A 287 27.13 -13.44 6.40
N VAL A 288 26.69 -12.24 5.99
CA VAL A 288 25.27 -11.95 5.81
C VAL A 288 24.62 -12.90 4.79
N ASN A 289 23.40 -13.35 5.07
CA ASN A 289 22.63 -14.22 4.19
C ASN A 289 21.86 -13.36 3.18
N LEU A 290 22.37 -13.31 1.94
CA LEU A 290 21.77 -12.55 0.84
C LEU A 290 20.52 -13.21 0.24
N SER A 291 20.30 -14.51 0.48
CA SER A 291 19.12 -15.24 -0.02
C SER A 291 17.90 -15.08 0.88
N HIS A 292 18.01 -14.37 2.01
CA HIS A 292 16.92 -14.19 2.94
C HIS A 292 15.87 -13.22 2.40
N THR A 293 14.59 -13.57 2.53
CA THR A 293 13.46 -12.79 2.05
C THR A 293 12.49 -12.43 3.18
N LEU A 294 11.77 -11.32 3.01
CA LEU A 294 10.63 -10.98 3.89
C LEU A 294 9.51 -12.04 3.78
N ALA A 295 8.78 -12.26 4.87
CA ALA A 295 7.77 -13.32 4.93
C ALA A 295 6.49 -13.02 4.12
N ASP A 296 6.11 -11.75 4.03
CA ASP A 296 4.90 -11.25 3.38
C ASP A 296 5.12 -10.92 1.90
N MET A 297 6.19 -10.19 1.62
CA MET A 297 6.48 -9.64 0.29
C MET A 297 7.41 -10.53 -0.52
N ARG A 298 8.09 -11.51 0.09
CA ARG A 298 9.20 -12.26 -0.53
C ARG A 298 10.32 -11.38 -1.11
N SER A 299 10.36 -10.08 -0.78
CA SER A 299 11.44 -9.20 -1.22
C SER A 299 12.76 -9.57 -0.54
N ASN A 300 13.82 -9.70 -1.33
CA ASN A 300 15.19 -9.81 -0.83
C ASN A 300 15.82 -8.42 -0.65
N VAL A 301 17.09 -8.38 -0.24
CA VAL A 301 17.80 -7.12 -0.01
C VAL A 301 17.96 -6.26 -1.28
N LEU A 302 18.16 -6.87 -2.44
CA LEU A 302 18.30 -6.17 -3.73
C LEU A 302 17.00 -5.48 -4.11
N HIS A 303 15.86 -6.17 -3.98
CA HIS A 303 14.53 -5.59 -4.20
C HIS A 303 14.31 -4.35 -3.34
N LEU A 304 14.68 -4.41 -2.05
CA LEU A 304 14.52 -3.26 -1.15
C LEU A 304 15.44 -2.09 -1.52
N PHE A 305 16.70 -2.36 -1.88
CA PHE A 305 17.61 -1.30 -2.34
C PHE A 305 17.10 -0.64 -3.62
N CYS A 306 16.73 -1.40 -4.64
CA CYS A 306 16.14 -0.88 -5.89
C CYS A 306 14.89 -0.03 -5.61
N ARG A 307 14.05 -0.47 -4.66
CA ARG A 307 12.80 0.21 -4.30
C ARG A 307 13.01 1.51 -3.51
N TYR A 308 13.88 1.51 -2.51
CA TYR A 308 13.93 2.59 -1.52
C TYR A 308 15.20 3.44 -1.56
N TYR A 309 16.31 2.93 -2.07
CA TYR A 309 17.58 3.66 -2.06
C TYR A 309 17.74 4.52 -3.33
N LYS A 310 17.75 5.85 -3.16
CA LYS A 310 17.69 6.85 -4.25
C LYS A 310 18.96 7.69 -4.38
N LYS A 311 20.11 7.11 -4.06
CA LYS A 311 21.43 7.73 -4.22
C LYS A 311 22.18 7.13 -5.42
N ASP A 312 23.11 7.88 -5.99
CA ASP A 312 23.79 7.53 -7.25
C ASP A 312 24.78 6.35 -7.06
N ASN A 313 25.28 6.15 -5.83
CA ASN A 313 26.10 4.98 -5.46
C ASN A 313 25.28 3.69 -5.23
N LEU A 314 23.99 3.64 -5.61
CA LEU A 314 23.21 2.39 -5.61
C LEU A 314 23.91 1.31 -6.45
N ILE A 315 24.53 1.71 -7.57
CA ILE A 315 25.25 0.78 -8.45
C ILE A 315 26.37 0.04 -7.70
N ASP A 316 27.07 0.69 -6.78
CA ASP A 316 28.14 0.07 -5.99
C ASP A 316 27.59 -0.98 -5.02
N ILE A 317 26.44 -0.71 -4.40
CA ILE A 317 25.74 -1.68 -3.54
C ILE A 317 25.29 -2.89 -4.37
N ILE A 318 24.67 -2.66 -5.53
CA ILE A 318 24.21 -3.74 -6.42
C ILE A 318 25.40 -4.60 -6.87
N ARG A 319 26.52 -3.98 -7.28
CA ARG A 319 27.76 -4.69 -7.63
C ARG A 319 28.25 -5.56 -6.48
N LEU A 320 28.36 -5.01 -5.27
CA LEU A 320 28.80 -5.75 -4.10
C LEU A 320 27.92 -6.97 -3.82
N LEU A 321 26.61 -6.82 -3.90
CA LEU A 321 25.67 -7.91 -3.63
C LEU A 321 25.81 -9.04 -4.68
N ILE A 322 25.82 -8.69 -5.97
CA ILE A 322 25.86 -9.67 -7.07
C ILE A 322 27.24 -10.35 -7.17
N GLU A 323 28.33 -9.64 -6.91
CA GLU A 323 29.68 -10.22 -6.87
C GLU A 323 29.87 -11.24 -5.74
N HIS A 324 29.03 -11.20 -4.70
CA HIS A 324 29.04 -12.14 -3.58
C HIS A 324 27.88 -13.14 -3.68
N GLU A 325 27.62 -13.63 -4.90
CA GLU A 325 26.73 -14.75 -5.20
C GLU A 325 25.24 -14.52 -4.86
N MET A 326 24.78 -13.28 -4.83
CA MET A 326 23.35 -13.00 -4.75
C MET A 326 22.63 -13.45 -6.03
N GLU A 327 21.54 -14.20 -5.87
CA GLU A 327 20.67 -14.58 -6.99
C GLU A 327 19.98 -13.34 -7.58
N ILE A 328 20.26 -13.06 -8.85
CA ILE A 328 19.82 -11.85 -9.54
C ILE A 328 18.35 -11.91 -9.98
N ASN A 329 17.84 -13.11 -10.26
CA ASN A 329 16.52 -13.35 -10.86
C ASN A 329 15.44 -13.73 -9.85
N CYS A 330 15.65 -13.45 -8.56
CA CYS A 330 14.57 -13.60 -7.59
C CYS A 330 13.37 -12.73 -7.98
N LYS A 331 12.17 -13.25 -7.70
CA LYS A 331 10.92 -12.50 -7.82
C LYS A 331 10.27 -12.31 -6.47
N GLU A 332 9.67 -11.15 -6.25
CA GLU A 332 8.85 -10.91 -5.06
C GLU A 332 7.39 -11.33 -5.26
N THR A 333 6.53 -11.12 -4.25
CA THR A 333 5.11 -11.52 -4.28
C THR A 333 4.33 -10.93 -5.47
N PHE A 334 4.73 -9.76 -5.96
CA PHE A 334 4.15 -9.11 -7.14
C PHE A 334 4.83 -9.51 -8.45
N GLU A 335 5.58 -10.62 -8.48
CA GLU A 335 6.31 -11.13 -9.66
C GLU A 335 7.43 -10.21 -10.19
N ASP A 336 7.63 -9.06 -9.55
CA ASP A 336 8.70 -8.12 -9.86
C ASP A 336 10.09 -8.70 -9.59
N ASN A 337 11.02 -8.41 -10.50
CA ASN A 337 12.46 -8.59 -10.27
C ASN A 337 13.13 -7.24 -9.98
N ALA A 338 14.46 -7.23 -9.80
CA ALA A 338 15.19 -5.99 -9.54
C ALA A 338 15.04 -4.94 -10.66
N LEU A 339 14.95 -5.36 -11.92
CA LEU A 339 14.83 -4.45 -13.08
C LEU A 339 13.46 -3.76 -13.09
N THR A 340 12.35 -4.49 -12.95
CA THR A 340 11.00 -3.90 -12.94
C THR A 340 10.83 -2.92 -11.77
N ILE A 341 11.35 -3.25 -10.59
CA ILE A 341 11.36 -2.36 -9.42
C ILE A 341 12.11 -1.05 -9.70
N LEU A 342 13.26 -1.12 -10.37
CA LEU A 342 14.05 0.07 -10.73
C LEU A 342 13.28 0.97 -11.71
N CYS A 343 12.66 0.39 -12.74
CA CYS A 343 11.87 1.11 -13.74
C CYS A 343 10.71 1.93 -13.13
N ILE A 344 10.14 1.46 -12.02
CA ILE A 344 9.07 2.18 -11.29
C ILE A 344 9.65 3.24 -10.38
N HIS A 345 10.64 2.89 -9.56
CA HIS A 345 10.97 3.67 -8.38
C HIS A 345 12.26 4.50 -8.47
N TYR A 346 13.17 4.24 -9.41
CA TYR A 346 14.51 4.85 -9.42
C TYR A 346 14.67 5.90 -10.51
N GLN A 347 14.46 7.18 -10.18
CA GLN A 347 14.44 8.30 -11.12
C GLN A 347 15.79 9.03 -11.18
N LYS A 348 16.88 8.35 -11.56
CA LYS A 348 18.23 8.94 -11.69
C LYS A 348 18.89 8.60 -13.03
N GLU A 349 19.79 9.48 -13.49
CA GLU A 349 20.47 9.37 -14.79
C GLU A 349 21.35 8.11 -14.91
N ASN A 350 22.00 7.71 -13.82
CA ASN A 350 22.82 6.50 -13.75
C ASN A 350 22.00 5.19 -13.83
N LEU A 351 20.67 5.24 -13.97
CA LEU A 351 19.85 4.04 -14.17
C LEU A 351 20.30 3.25 -15.40
N VAL A 352 20.73 3.92 -16.48
CA VAL A 352 21.28 3.27 -17.69
C VAL A 352 22.45 2.35 -17.32
N GLU A 353 23.35 2.81 -16.46
CA GLU A 353 24.52 2.04 -16.01
C GLU A 353 24.12 0.85 -15.14
N ILE A 354 23.14 1.03 -14.25
CA ILE A 354 22.62 -0.04 -13.40
C ILE A 354 21.97 -1.13 -14.27
N ILE A 355 21.09 -0.75 -15.21
CA ILE A 355 20.43 -1.70 -16.10
C ILE A 355 21.45 -2.44 -16.96
N THR A 356 22.45 -1.71 -17.50
CA THR A 356 23.56 -2.32 -18.26
C THR A 356 24.27 -3.38 -17.44
N PHE A 357 24.60 -3.09 -16.18
CA PHE A 357 25.25 -4.05 -15.28
C PHE A 357 24.35 -5.26 -14.98
N LEU A 358 23.07 -5.05 -14.70
CA LEU A 358 22.12 -6.13 -14.42
C LEU A 358 21.98 -7.07 -15.64
N ILE A 359 21.90 -6.52 -16.86
CA ILE A 359 21.87 -7.29 -18.11
C ILE A 359 23.15 -8.12 -18.28
N GLN A 360 24.33 -7.52 -18.06
CA GLN A 360 25.61 -8.23 -18.11
C GLN A 360 25.70 -9.39 -17.11
N LYS A 361 24.97 -9.30 -15.99
CA LYS A 361 24.89 -10.34 -14.95
C LYS A 361 23.73 -11.32 -15.15
N GLY A 362 22.98 -11.19 -16.25
CA GLY A 362 21.94 -12.14 -16.64
C GLY A 362 20.60 -11.94 -15.95
N ILE A 363 20.22 -10.70 -15.65
CA ILE A 363 18.83 -10.39 -15.24
C ILE A 363 17.86 -10.79 -16.36
N ASP A 364 16.73 -11.38 -16.00
CA ASP A 364 15.61 -11.63 -16.91
C ASP A 364 14.98 -10.29 -17.32
N ILE A 365 15.37 -9.82 -18.51
CA ILE A 365 14.88 -8.57 -19.10
C ILE A 365 13.37 -8.62 -19.40
N ASN A 366 12.83 -9.82 -19.65
CA ASN A 366 11.44 -10.04 -20.04
C ASN A 366 10.53 -10.41 -18.85
N CYS A 367 11.03 -10.23 -17.62
CA CYS A 367 10.22 -10.37 -16.43
C CYS A 367 8.99 -9.45 -16.50
N LYS A 368 7.83 -10.01 -16.16
CA LYS A 368 6.58 -9.29 -16.04
C LYS A 368 6.15 -9.28 -14.58
N ASP A 369 5.69 -8.13 -14.11
CA ASP A 369 5.09 -8.01 -12.79
C ASP A 369 3.71 -8.71 -12.75
N SER A 370 3.05 -8.62 -11.59
CA SER A 370 1.72 -9.19 -11.38
C SER A 370 0.64 -8.47 -12.18
N ASN A 371 0.89 -7.29 -12.74
CA ASN A 371 0.03 -6.59 -13.68
C ASN A 371 0.36 -6.91 -15.14
N GLY A 372 1.31 -7.80 -15.42
CA GLY A 372 1.75 -8.14 -16.77
C GLY A 372 2.68 -7.09 -17.40
N ASP A 373 3.06 -6.07 -16.65
CA ASP A 373 3.97 -5.02 -17.08
C ASP A 373 5.41 -5.53 -17.16
N ASN A 374 6.10 -5.23 -18.27
CA ASN A 374 7.54 -5.47 -18.39
C ASN A 374 8.32 -4.17 -18.15
N ALA A 375 9.65 -4.24 -18.15
CA ALA A 375 10.49 -3.06 -17.95
C ALA A 375 10.15 -1.89 -18.89
N LEU A 376 9.78 -2.18 -20.15
CA LEU A 376 9.44 -1.16 -21.14
C LEU A 376 8.10 -0.46 -20.85
N THR A 377 7.03 -1.21 -20.54
CA THR A 377 5.73 -0.61 -20.20
C THR A 377 5.83 0.21 -18.92
N LEU A 378 6.56 -0.28 -17.91
CA LEU A 378 6.79 0.43 -16.64
C LEU A 378 7.54 1.74 -16.86
N LEU A 379 8.59 1.77 -17.68
CA LEU A 379 9.32 2.98 -18.00
C LEU A 379 8.44 4.00 -18.70
N CYS A 380 7.69 3.59 -19.73
CA CYS A 380 6.76 4.47 -20.45
C CYS A 380 5.68 5.07 -19.53
N SER A 381 5.22 4.32 -18.53
CA SER A 381 4.22 4.80 -17.55
C SER A 381 4.77 5.65 -16.41
N ASN A 382 6.03 5.50 -16.00
CA ASN A 382 6.52 6.04 -14.72
C ASN A 382 7.79 6.89 -14.81
N TYR A 383 8.64 6.69 -15.81
CA TYR A 383 9.97 7.28 -15.84
C TYR A 383 9.99 8.66 -16.50
N GLN A 384 10.67 9.63 -15.87
CA GLN A 384 10.56 11.05 -16.23
C GLN A 384 11.88 11.73 -16.59
N ASN A 385 13.01 11.03 -16.51
CA ASN A 385 14.32 11.62 -16.82
C ASN A 385 14.62 11.59 -18.33
N GLU A 386 15.52 12.47 -18.74
CA GLU A 386 15.85 12.74 -20.14
C GLU A 386 16.49 11.54 -20.87
N ASN A 387 17.22 10.70 -20.12
CA ASN A 387 17.88 9.47 -20.58
C ASN A 387 16.92 8.30 -20.87
N LEU A 388 15.59 8.50 -20.83
CA LEU A 388 14.60 7.45 -21.14
C LEU A 388 14.85 6.81 -22.52
N ILE A 389 15.22 7.61 -23.53
CA ILE A 389 15.56 7.12 -24.87
C ILE A 389 16.70 6.10 -24.80
N ASP A 390 17.78 6.42 -24.07
CA ASP A 390 18.95 5.55 -23.95
C ASP A 390 18.59 4.24 -23.26
N ILE A 391 17.73 4.29 -22.23
CA ILE A 391 17.25 3.08 -21.54
C ILE A 391 16.41 2.23 -22.48
N ILE A 392 15.47 2.82 -23.23
CA ILE A 392 14.63 2.09 -24.18
C ILE A 392 15.48 1.44 -25.27
N GLN A 393 16.45 2.18 -25.83
CA GLN A 393 17.39 1.64 -26.82
C GLN A 393 18.19 0.47 -26.25
N LEU A 394 18.70 0.59 -25.02
CA LEU A 394 19.43 -0.47 -24.33
C LEU A 394 18.57 -1.73 -24.17
N LEU A 395 17.31 -1.59 -23.74
CA LEU A 395 16.40 -2.71 -23.54
C LEU A 395 16.05 -3.40 -24.87
N ILE A 396 15.76 -2.61 -25.92
CA ILE A 396 15.49 -3.12 -27.27
C ILE A 396 16.69 -3.89 -27.82
N HIS A 397 17.90 -3.32 -27.69
CA HIS A 397 19.14 -3.97 -28.16
C HIS A 397 19.36 -5.34 -27.50
N HIS A 398 18.95 -5.50 -26.24
CA HIS A 398 19.09 -6.74 -25.47
C HIS A 398 17.85 -7.64 -25.49
N GLY A 399 16.90 -7.39 -26.40
CA GLY A 399 15.80 -8.32 -26.69
C GLY A 399 14.62 -8.26 -25.72
N ILE A 400 14.28 -7.06 -25.19
CA ILE A 400 12.98 -6.85 -24.54
C ILE A 400 11.84 -7.17 -25.51
N GLU A 401 10.81 -7.87 -25.05
CA GLU A 401 9.57 -8.14 -25.79
C GLU A 401 8.79 -6.83 -25.97
N ILE A 402 9.10 -6.09 -27.05
CA ILE A 402 8.54 -4.76 -27.33
C ILE A 402 7.00 -4.74 -27.38
N ASN A 403 6.39 -5.83 -27.85
CA ASN A 403 4.94 -5.98 -27.99
C ASN A 403 4.26 -6.63 -26.78
N SER A 404 4.94 -6.70 -25.63
CA SER A 404 4.29 -7.10 -24.38
C SER A 404 3.16 -6.15 -24.03
N THR A 405 2.07 -6.72 -23.52
CA THR A 405 0.93 -5.97 -23.01
C THR A 405 0.77 -6.21 -21.52
N THR A 406 0.31 -5.19 -20.80
CA THR A 406 -0.17 -5.34 -19.43
C THR A 406 -1.41 -6.26 -19.40
N LYS A 407 -1.83 -6.67 -18.21
CA LYS A 407 -3.12 -7.34 -17.98
C LYS A 407 -4.29 -6.49 -18.44
N GLY A 408 -4.13 -5.16 -18.41
CA GLY A 408 -5.08 -4.19 -18.95
C GLY A 408 -5.05 -4.11 -20.48
N GLY A 409 -4.14 -4.80 -21.18
CA GLY A 409 -4.03 -4.81 -22.63
C GLY A 409 -3.16 -3.69 -23.20
N SER A 410 -2.69 -2.74 -22.38
CA SER A 410 -1.83 -1.65 -22.84
C SER A 410 -0.45 -2.16 -23.24
N ASN A 411 0.05 -1.77 -24.42
CA ASN A 411 1.47 -1.90 -24.74
C ASN A 411 2.24 -0.63 -24.34
N ALA A 412 3.56 -0.62 -24.57
CA ALA A 412 4.42 0.51 -24.21
C ALA A 412 3.99 1.85 -24.83
N LEU A 413 3.44 1.84 -26.06
CA LEU A 413 2.94 3.05 -26.71
C LEU A 413 1.69 3.58 -26.02
N ILE A 414 0.71 2.72 -25.69
CA ILE A 414 -0.48 3.11 -24.93
C ILE A 414 -0.08 3.63 -23.54
N SER A 415 0.80 2.91 -22.84
CA SER A 415 1.36 3.31 -21.54
C SER A 415 2.02 4.69 -21.59
N LEU A 416 2.76 4.99 -22.67
CA LEU A 416 3.35 6.30 -22.91
C LEU A 416 2.26 7.36 -23.10
N CYS A 417 1.28 7.12 -23.98
CA CYS A 417 0.16 8.02 -24.27
C CYS A 417 -0.70 8.35 -23.03
N GLN A 418 -0.85 7.40 -22.11
CA GLN A 418 -1.54 7.58 -20.83
C GLN A 418 -0.74 8.43 -19.82
N ASN A 419 0.59 8.49 -19.97
CA ASN A 419 1.45 9.18 -19.04
C ASN A 419 1.37 10.70 -19.23
N LYS A 420 0.57 11.36 -18.37
CA LYS A 420 0.39 12.81 -18.40
C LYS A 420 1.72 13.57 -18.29
N ASN A 421 2.70 13.06 -17.56
CA ASN A 421 3.97 13.77 -17.33
C ASN A 421 4.89 13.81 -18.55
N VAL A 422 4.79 12.82 -19.45
CA VAL A 422 5.57 12.77 -20.70
C VAL A 422 5.13 13.85 -21.69
N PHE A 423 3.86 14.27 -21.61
CA PHE A 423 3.31 15.34 -22.45
C PHE A 423 3.01 16.64 -21.69
N ASN A 424 3.29 16.70 -20.37
CA ASN A 424 3.01 17.87 -19.53
C ASN A 424 4.09 18.95 -19.69
N CYS A 425 3.63 20.13 -20.10
CA CYS A 425 4.41 21.35 -20.23
C CYS A 425 3.87 22.44 -19.29
N LYS A 426 3.87 22.20 -17.97
CA LYS A 426 3.71 23.27 -16.98
C LYS A 426 5.07 23.73 -16.50
N ASN A 427 5.51 24.86 -17.03
CA ASN A 427 6.26 25.86 -16.27
C ASN A 427 5.84 27.25 -16.78
N HIS A 428 4.97 27.90 -16.00
CA HIS A 428 4.74 29.33 -16.14
C HIS A 428 5.97 30.08 -15.61
N SER A 429 6.43 31.03 -16.40
CA SER A 429 7.53 31.97 -16.17
C SER A 429 8.97 31.42 -16.29
N GLU A 430 9.77 32.17 -17.06
CA GLU A 430 11.20 32.05 -17.37
C GLU A 430 11.58 31.38 -18.70
N THR A 431 12.46 32.04 -19.44
CA THR A 431 12.98 31.67 -20.77
C THR A 431 13.58 30.25 -20.84
N ASN A 432 13.97 29.67 -19.68
CA ASN A 432 14.39 28.28 -19.55
C ASN A 432 13.24 27.27 -19.70
N ALA A 433 11.99 27.66 -19.43
CA ALA A 433 10.81 26.81 -19.59
C ALA A 433 10.51 26.48 -21.06
N VAL A 434 10.77 27.41 -21.99
CA VAL A 434 10.52 27.20 -23.44
C VAL A 434 11.51 26.20 -24.04
N ILE A 435 12.77 26.24 -23.60
CA ILE A 435 13.81 25.31 -24.06
C ILE A 435 13.53 23.91 -23.48
N ALA A 436 13.20 23.82 -22.19
CA ALA A 436 12.83 22.56 -21.55
C ALA A 436 11.54 21.96 -22.15
N ASP A 437 10.56 22.81 -22.51
CA ASP A 437 9.34 22.42 -23.22
C ASP A 437 9.64 21.84 -24.61
N ARG A 438 10.48 22.53 -25.40
CA ARG A 438 10.90 22.03 -26.71
C ARG A 438 11.64 20.70 -26.60
N TYR A 439 12.55 20.58 -25.64
CA TYR A 439 13.31 19.37 -25.41
C TYR A 439 12.40 18.18 -25.04
N LYS A 440 11.46 18.37 -24.12
CA LYS A 440 10.47 17.33 -23.77
C LYS A 440 9.61 16.93 -24.98
N ARG A 441 9.18 17.89 -25.80
CA ARG A 441 8.42 17.63 -27.03
C ARG A 441 9.19 16.75 -28.01
N GLU A 442 10.44 17.13 -28.31
CA GLU A 442 11.31 16.39 -29.22
C GLU A 442 11.61 14.98 -28.68
N ASN A 443 11.75 14.83 -27.35
CA ASN A 443 11.99 13.54 -26.69
C ASN A 443 10.78 12.58 -26.83
N SER A 444 9.55 13.03 -26.54
CA SER A 444 8.35 12.17 -26.65
C SER A 444 8.12 11.67 -28.08
N ILE A 445 8.33 12.55 -29.08
CA ILE A 445 8.27 12.17 -30.50
C ILE A 445 9.39 11.17 -30.85
N ALA A 446 10.61 11.41 -30.36
CA ALA A 446 11.73 10.51 -30.60
C ALA A 446 11.50 9.11 -30.00
N ILE A 447 10.92 9.01 -28.79
CA ILE A 447 10.55 7.73 -28.17
C ILE A 447 9.51 7.01 -29.03
N ILE A 448 8.45 7.69 -29.47
CA ILE A 448 7.42 7.08 -30.32
C ILE A 448 8.02 6.58 -31.63
N ARG A 449 8.85 7.39 -32.29
CA ARG A 449 9.55 6.99 -33.53
C ARG A 449 10.48 5.79 -33.29
N LEU A 450 11.18 5.75 -32.16
CA LEU A 450 12.03 4.62 -31.77
C LEU A 450 11.21 3.35 -31.60
N LEU A 451 10.10 3.40 -30.85
CA LEU A 451 9.22 2.24 -30.64
C LEU A 451 8.64 1.73 -31.98
N ILE A 452 8.20 2.63 -32.84
CA ILE A 452 7.69 2.32 -34.19
C ILE A 452 8.77 1.69 -35.06
N HIS A 453 9.97 2.27 -35.08
CA HIS A 453 11.10 1.74 -35.85
C HIS A 453 11.44 0.29 -35.48
N HIS A 454 11.29 -0.05 -34.20
CA HIS A 454 11.54 -1.40 -33.68
C HIS A 454 10.30 -2.30 -33.65
N GLY A 455 9.20 -1.90 -34.28
CA GLY A 455 8.05 -2.77 -34.53
C GLY A 455 7.05 -2.89 -33.38
N ILE A 456 6.87 -1.83 -32.57
CA ILE A 456 5.71 -1.75 -31.67
C ILE A 456 4.41 -1.84 -32.47
N ASN A 457 3.42 -2.57 -31.96
CA ASN A 457 2.10 -2.65 -32.54
C ASN A 457 1.35 -1.33 -32.28
N VAL A 458 1.40 -0.44 -33.27
CA VAL A 458 0.77 0.89 -33.20
C VAL A 458 -0.75 0.81 -33.07
N THR A 459 -1.37 -0.21 -33.67
CA THR A 459 -2.82 -0.42 -33.68
C THR A 459 -3.34 -1.22 -32.50
N CYS A 460 -2.51 -1.43 -31.47
CA CYS A 460 -2.91 -2.12 -30.25
C CYS A 460 -4.08 -1.39 -29.57
N THR A 461 -4.99 -2.17 -29.00
CA THR A 461 -6.06 -1.69 -28.12
C THR A 461 -5.90 -2.34 -26.76
N ASP A 462 -6.23 -1.59 -25.71
CA ASP A 462 -6.31 -2.14 -24.37
C ASP A 462 -7.66 -2.86 -24.12
N ASN A 463 -7.89 -3.30 -22.88
CA ASN A 463 -9.11 -4.01 -22.50
C ASN A 463 -10.34 -3.10 -22.38
N PHE A 464 -10.16 -1.78 -22.33
CA PHE A 464 -11.27 -0.84 -22.51
C PHE A 464 -11.67 -0.74 -23.99
N GLY A 465 -10.80 -1.19 -24.89
CA GLY A 465 -10.95 -1.05 -26.32
C GLY A 465 -10.38 0.27 -26.82
N ASP A 466 -9.55 0.95 -26.03
CA ASP A 466 -8.97 2.24 -26.38
C ASP A 466 -7.56 2.05 -26.96
N ASN A 467 -7.18 2.87 -27.94
CA ASN A 467 -5.86 2.87 -28.55
C ASN A 467 -5.09 4.16 -28.24
N ALA A 468 -3.87 4.27 -28.76
CA ALA A 468 -3.01 5.44 -28.53
C ALA A 468 -3.65 6.78 -28.95
N LEU A 469 -4.42 6.81 -30.04
CA LEU A 469 -5.14 8.02 -30.50
C LEU A 469 -6.18 8.48 -29.47
N ILE A 470 -6.97 7.54 -28.92
CA ILE A 470 -7.98 7.85 -27.91
C ILE A 470 -7.34 8.51 -26.69
N TYR A 471 -6.27 7.93 -26.14
CA TYR A 471 -5.57 8.50 -24.99
C TYR A 471 -4.94 9.87 -25.25
N LEU A 472 -4.42 10.08 -26.45
CA LEU A 472 -3.87 11.38 -26.85
C LEU A 472 -4.95 12.47 -26.97
N CYS A 473 -6.15 12.11 -27.41
CA CYS A 473 -7.28 13.05 -27.51
C CYS A 473 -7.95 13.33 -26.16
N ASP A 474 -7.88 12.40 -25.20
CA ASP A 474 -8.39 12.58 -23.83
C ASP A 474 -7.43 13.39 -22.95
N ASN A 475 -6.15 13.55 -23.34
CA ASN A 475 -5.18 14.30 -22.57
C ASN A 475 -5.29 15.83 -22.79
N ASP A 476 -5.67 16.55 -21.74
CA ASP A 476 -5.95 18.00 -21.78
C ASP A 476 -4.71 18.88 -21.99
N GLU A 477 -3.50 18.40 -21.68
CA GLU A 477 -2.29 19.23 -21.51
C GLU A 477 -1.24 19.08 -22.62
N ALA A 478 -1.48 18.24 -23.62
CA ALA A 478 -0.48 17.97 -24.65
C ALA A 478 -0.48 19.06 -25.75
N ASN A 479 0.66 19.74 -25.93
CA ASN A 479 0.86 20.79 -26.94
C ASN A 479 1.31 20.26 -28.32
N ASN A 480 1.70 18.98 -28.40
CA ASN A 480 2.29 18.32 -29.59
C ASN A 480 1.45 17.16 -30.15
N VAL A 481 0.16 17.10 -29.79
CA VAL A 481 -0.71 15.97 -30.15
C VAL A 481 -0.81 15.79 -31.67
N ILE A 482 -0.80 16.89 -32.44
CA ILE A 482 -0.94 16.84 -33.91
C ILE A 482 0.16 16.02 -34.56
N GLU A 483 1.43 16.33 -34.28
CA GLU A 483 2.56 15.62 -34.91
C GLU A 483 2.59 14.15 -34.49
N ILE A 484 2.26 13.85 -33.23
CA ILE A 484 2.16 12.46 -32.77
C ILE A 484 1.03 11.73 -33.50
N ILE A 485 -0.17 12.32 -33.57
CA ILE A 485 -1.30 11.75 -34.30
C ILE A 485 -0.92 11.52 -35.77
N GLU A 486 -0.19 12.44 -36.40
CA GLU A 486 0.31 12.28 -37.76
C GLU A 486 1.18 11.04 -37.91
N ILE A 487 2.17 10.87 -37.03
CA ILE A 487 3.03 9.69 -37.02
C ILE A 487 2.20 8.42 -36.83
N LEU A 488 1.23 8.43 -35.91
CA LEU A 488 0.37 7.29 -35.61
C LEU A 488 -0.50 6.89 -36.81
N ILE A 489 -1.14 7.86 -37.49
CA ILE A 489 -1.95 7.61 -38.70
C ILE A 489 -1.08 7.05 -39.84
N GLN A 490 0.12 7.62 -40.05
CA GLN A 490 1.07 7.13 -41.05
C GLN A 490 1.47 5.65 -40.81
N HIS A 491 1.36 5.16 -39.58
CA HIS A 491 1.67 3.79 -39.19
C HIS A 491 0.43 2.93 -38.89
N GLY A 492 -0.74 3.33 -39.43
CA GLY A 492 -1.91 2.46 -39.53
C GLY A 492 -2.99 2.65 -38.46
N ILE A 493 -2.89 3.65 -37.58
CA ILE A 493 -4.03 4.01 -36.72
C ILE A 493 -5.18 4.56 -37.56
N ASP A 494 -6.37 4.04 -37.33
CA ASP A 494 -7.61 4.55 -37.93
C ASP A 494 -8.04 5.85 -37.22
N ILE A 495 -8.12 6.94 -37.99
CA ILE A 495 -8.63 8.24 -37.55
C ILE A 495 -10.08 8.17 -37.04
N ASN A 496 -10.87 7.21 -37.53
CA ASN A 496 -12.28 7.00 -37.17
C ASN A 496 -12.46 6.00 -36.02
N PHE A 497 -11.37 5.59 -35.36
CA PHE A 497 -11.43 4.76 -34.18
C PHE A 497 -12.30 5.41 -33.09
N ASN A 498 -13.06 4.60 -32.36
CA ASN A 498 -13.93 5.05 -31.28
C ASN A 498 -13.54 4.41 -29.96
N ASP A 499 -13.67 5.20 -28.89
CA ASP A 499 -13.40 4.75 -27.52
C ASP A 499 -14.48 3.77 -27.01
N SER A 500 -14.27 3.29 -25.79
CA SER A 500 -15.24 2.46 -25.06
C SER A 500 -16.63 3.10 -24.89
N ASP A 501 -16.80 4.42 -25.01
CA ASP A 501 -18.09 5.13 -25.01
C ASP A 501 -18.66 5.34 -26.43
N GLY A 502 -18.01 4.79 -27.46
CA GLY A 502 -18.36 4.98 -28.86
C GLY A 502 -18.02 6.36 -29.40
N SER A 503 -17.14 7.12 -28.77
CA SER A 503 -16.72 8.47 -29.16
C SER A 503 -15.49 8.43 -30.04
N ASN A 504 -15.52 9.14 -31.16
CA ASN A 504 -14.32 9.38 -31.94
C ASN A 504 -13.46 10.50 -31.31
N ALA A 505 -12.25 10.68 -31.84
CA ALA A 505 -11.33 11.72 -31.40
C ALA A 505 -11.94 13.15 -31.40
N LEU A 506 -12.82 13.48 -32.35
CA LEU A 506 -13.49 14.79 -32.41
C LEU A 506 -14.40 15.02 -31.20
N ILE A 507 -15.21 14.01 -30.83
CA ILE A 507 -16.10 14.06 -29.67
C ILE A 507 -15.31 14.14 -28.36
N LEU A 508 -14.23 13.35 -28.24
CA LEU A 508 -13.38 13.35 -27.04
C LEU A 508 -12.79 14.73 -26.73
N LEU A 509 -12.28 15.40 -27.77
CA LEU A 509 -11.76 16.75 -27.66
C LEU A 509 -12.81 17.79 -27.20
N CYS A 510 -14.11 17.53 -27.37
CA CYS A 510 -15.18 18.38 -26.86
C CYS A 510 -15.56 18.11 -25.39
N ARG A 511 -15.20 16.96 -24.81
CA ARG A 511 -15.65 16.54 -23.47
C ARG A 511 -14.89 17.24 -22.34
N TRP A 512 -13.58 17.42 -22.50
CA TRP A 512 -12.67 17.75 -21.39
C TRP A 512 -11.88 19.05 -21.61
N LYS A 513 -11.72 19.50 -22.86
CA LYS A 513 -10.78 20.59 -23.16
C LYS A 513 -11.34 21.98 -22.97
N ALA A 514 -10.50 22.82 -22.37
CA ALA A 514 -10.41 24.26 -22.62
C ALA A 514 -8.99 24.59 -23.15
N ASN A 515 -8.55 23.88 -24.19
CA ASN A 515 -7.22 24.04 -24.76
C ASN A 515 -7.22 25.09 -25.89
N GLN A 516 -6.19 25.94 -25.93
CA GLN A 516 -6.05 27.00 -26.95
C GLN A 516 -5.93 26.44 -28.39
N ASN A 517 -5.49 25.19 -28.56
CA ASN A 517 -5.23 24.58 -29.87
C ASN A 517 -6.38 23.69 -30.38
N LEU A 518 -7.57 23.76 -29.77
CA LEU A 518 -8.71 22.89 -30.12
C LEU A 518 -9.11 23.01 -31.60
N ILE A 519 -9.10 24.23 -32.15
CA ILE A 519 -9.43 24.47 -33.56
C ILE A 519 -8.38 23.86 -34.50
N GLU A 520 -7.09 23.93 -34.15
CA GLU A 520 -6.03 23.31 -34.96
C GLU A 520 -6.14 21.78 -34.95
N MET A 521 -6.46 21.19 -33.79
CA MET A 521 -6.76 19.76 -33.69
C MET A 521 -7.95 19.37 -34.57
N PHE A 522 -9.04 20.14 -34.54
CA PHE A 522 -10.20 19.89 -35.40
C PHE A 522 -9.83 20.01 -36.87
N ARG A 523 -9.06 21.05 -37.25
CA ARG A 523 -8.55 21.21 -38.62
C ARG A 523 -7.78 19.99 -39.07
N TYR A 524 -6.87 19.51 -38.23
CA TYR A 524 -6.05 18.36 -38.54
C TYR A 524 -6.88 17.09 -38.69
N LEU A 525 -7.71 16.74 -37.70
CA LEU A 525 -8.52 15.50 -37.73
C LEU A 525 -9.51 15.49 -38.90
N ILE A 526 -10.17 16.63 -39.17
CA ILE A 526 -11.12 16.77 -40.28
C ILE A 526 -10.43 16.71 -41.64
N HIS A 527 -9.26 17.33 -41.77
CA HIS A 527 -8.45 17.21 -42.99
C HIS A 527 -8.08 15.76 -43.30
N HIS A 528 -7.82 14.96 -42.26
CA HIS A 528 -7.49 13.53 -42.37
C HIS A 528 -8.70 12.60 -42.39
N GLY A 529 -9.92 13.14 -42.54
CA GLY A 529 -11.12 12.35 -42.82
C GLY A 529 -11.83 11.76 -41.60
N ILE A 530 -11.70 12.37 -40.42
CA ILE A 530 -12.56 12.02 -39.28
C ILE A 530 -14.04 12.30 -39.62
N ASN A 531 -14.93 11.39 -39.23
CA ASN A 531 -16.36 11.58 -39.41
C ASN A 531 -16.90 12.65 -38.43
N VAL A 532 -17.15 13.85 -38.94
CA VAL A 532 -17.68 15.00 -38.18
C VAL A 532 -19.08 14.72 -37.59
N ASN A 533 -19.86 13.87 -38.27
CA ASN A 533 -21.24 13.54 -37.88
C ASN A 533 -21.35 12.26 -37.04
N TRP A 534 -20.23 11.74 -36.55
CA TRP A 534 -20.23 10.60 -35.65
C TRP A 534 -21.05 10.91 -34.38
N LYS A 535 -21.69 9.87 -33.84
CA LYS A 535 -22.47 9.91 -32.60
C LYS A 535 -21.93 8.87 -31.63
N ASP A 536 -21.76 9.28 -30.38
CA ASP A 536 -21.38 8.36 -29.31
C ASP A 536 -22.54 7.46 -28.85
N LYS A 537 -22.31 6.61 -27.84
CA LYS A 537 -23.34 5.69 -27.30
C LYS A 537 -24.58 6.41 -26.74
N ASN A 538 -24.50 7.71 -26.42
CA ASN A 538 -25.64 8.52 -26.00
C ASN A 538 -26.33 9.22 -27.19
N GLY A 539 -25.93 8.92 -28.43
CA GLY A 539 -26.45 9.56 -29.64
C GLY A 539 -25.90 10.99 -29.84
N CYS A 540 -24.93 11.40 -29.05
CA CYS A 540 -24.44 12.78 -29.06
C CYS A 540 -23.27 12.94 -30.03
N ASN A 541 -23.35 13.97 -30.89
CA ASN A 541 -22.24 14.39 -31.75
C ASN A 541 -21.31 15.38 -31.03
N ALA A 542 -20.26 15.85 -31.72
CA ALA A 542 -19.29 16.80 -31.16
C ALA A 542 -19.94 18.11 -30.68
N LEU A 543 -20.95 18.64 -31.40
CA LEU A 543 -21.64 19.87 -31.01
C LEU A 543 -22.39 19.71 -29.68
N HIS A 544 -23.06 18.57 -29.46
CA HIS A 544 -23.73 18.29 -28.18
C HIS A 544 -22.75 18.29 -27.01
N ARG A 545 -21.61 17.59 -27.16
CA ARG A 545 -20.59 17.53 -26.10
C ARG A 545 -19.95 18.90 -25.85
N LEU A 546 -19.68 19.66 -26.91
CA LEU A 546 -19.17 21.03 -26.81
C LEU A 546 -20.13 21.91 -26.02
N CYS A 547 -21.41 21.94 -26.38
CA CYS A 547 -22.45 22.72 -25.67
C CYS A 547 -22.66 22.25 -24.22
N ARG A 548 -22.34 21.00 -23.90
CA ARG A 548 -22.51 20.43 -22.56
C ARG A 548 -21.32 20.73 -21.63
N SER A 549 -20.09 20.69 -22.14
CA SER A 549 -18.89 20.70 -21.30
C SER A 549 -18.00 21.93 -21.48
N TYR A 550 -18.06 22.62 -22.62
CA TYR A 550 -17.12 23.69 -22.94
C TYR A 550 -17.61 25.06 -22.45
N GLN A 551 -16.84 25.71 -21.59
CA GLN A 551 -17.23 26.95 -20.90
C GLN A 551 -16.27 28.13 -21.18
N LYS A 552 -15.66 28.20 -22.37
CA LYS A 552 -14.77 29.33 -22.76
C LYS A 552 -15.41 30.22 -23.82
N GLU A 553 -14.99 31.49 -23.82
CA GLU A 553 -15.54 32.55 -24.68
C GLU A 553 -15.40 32.25 -26.19
N ASN A 554 -14.35 31.54 -26.60
CA ASN A 554 -14.12 31.18 -28.01
C ASN A 554 -15.00 30.02 -28.52
N ILE A 555 -15.99 29.56 -27.75
CA ILE A 555 -16.92 28.49 -28.18
C ILE A 555 -17.62 28.81 -29.50
N ILE A 556 -17.99 30.07 -29.75
CA ILE A 556 -18.65 30.49 -31.00
C ILE A 556 -17.76 30.22 -32.21
N GLU A 557 -16.44 30.46 -32.09
CA GLU A 557 -15.48 30.17 -33.17
C GLU A 557 -15.42 28.67 -33.46
N ILE A 558 -15.44 27.84 -32.41
CA ILE A 558 -15.41 26.38 -32.52
C ILE A 558 -16.71 25.85 -33.14
N ILE A 559 -17.87 26.32 -32.69
CA ILE A 559 -19.18 25.97 -33.27
C ILE A 559 -19.21 26.36 -34.75
N ARG A 560 -18.81 27.61 -35.08
CA ARG A 560 -18.75 28.10 -36.46
C ARG A 560 -17.89 27.20 -37.33
N TYR A 561 -16.73 26.78 -36.82
CA TYR A 561 -15.85 25.88 -37.54
C TYR A 561 -16.50 24.50 -37.78
N LEU A 562 -17.12 23.88 -36.77
CA LEU A 562 -17.81 22.59 -36.93
C LEU A 562 -18.94 22.66 -37.95
N ILE A 563 -19.73 23.75 -37.95
CA ILE A 563 -20.82 23.99 -38.91
C ILE A 563 -20.29 24.15 -40.33
N GLN A 564 -19.21 24.91 -40.53
CA GLN A 564 -18.53 25.01 -41.83
C GLN A 564 -18.00 23.66 -42.33
N ARG A 565 -17.73 22.71 -41.43
CA ARG A 565 -17.31 21.34 -41.75
C ARG A 565 -18.47 20.35 -41.85
N GLY A 566 -19.71 20.84 -41.84
CA GLY A 566 -20.89 20.04 -42.12
C GLY A 566 -21.38 19.20 -40.94
N ILE A 567 -21.13 19.62 -39.70
CA ILE A 567 -21.78 19.00 -38.54
C ILE A 567 -23.30 19.18 -38.64
N ASP A 568 -24.04 18.12 -38.36
CA ASP A 568 -25.50 18.14 -38.26
C ASP A 568 -25.91 18.88 -36.99
N VAL A 569 -26.29 20.15 -37.16
CA VAL A 569 -26.76 21.04 -36.10
C VAL A 569 -28.06 20.54 -35.45
N ASN A 570 -28.87 19.78 -36.21
CA ASN A 570 -30.19 19.29 -35.80
C ASN A 570 -30.18 17.82 -35.37
N ALA A 571 -29.00 17.21 -35.26
CA ALA A 571 -28.85 15.90 -34.66
C ALA A 571 -29.48 15.89 -33.25
N LYS A 572 -30.11 14.77 -32.90
CA LYS A 572 -30.63 14.52 -31.54
C LYS A 572 -29.81 13.42 -30.86
N CYS A 573 -29.57 13.60 -29.56
CA CYS A 573 -29.09 12.55 -28.66
C CYS A 573 -30.22 11.52 -28.38
N ASN A 574 -29.91 10.41 -27.73
CA ASN A 574 -30.86 9.32 -27.44
C ASN A 574 -32.01 9.75 -26.50
N ASP A 575 -31.80 10.82 -25.73
CA ASP A 575 -32.82 11.44 -24.88
C ASP A 575 -33.70 12.45 -25.64
N GLY A 576 -33.55 12.58 -26.96
CA GLY A 576 -34.29 13.54 -27.79
C GLY A 576 -33.72 14.95 -27.77
N SER A 577 -32.71 15.24 -26.94
CA SER A 577 -32.09 16.57 -26.85
C SER A 577 -31.31 16.92 -28.10
N ASN A 578 -31.44 18.16 -28.59
CA ASN A 578 -30.52 18.74 -29.57
C ASN A 578 -29.40 19.56 -28.88
N ALA A 579 -28.53 20.22 -29.65
CA ALA A 579 -27.45 21.04 -29.11
C ALA A 579 -27.93 22.22 -28.25
N LEU A 580 -29.07 22.84 -28.60
CA LEU A 580 -29.67 23.93 -27.84
C LEU A 580 -30.10 23.46 -26.45
N HIS A 581 -30.70 22.27 -26.34
CA HIS A 581 -31.01 21.65 -25.04
C HIS A 581 -29.76 21.44 -24.18
N CYS A 582 -28.69 20.91 -24.78
CA CYS A 582 -27.42 20.71 -24.09
C CYS A 582 -26.85 22.02 -23.57
N LEU A 583 -26.87 23.07 -24.39
CA LEU A 583 -26.38 24.40 -24.03
C LEU A 583 -27.22 25.00 -22.89
N SER A 584 -28.55 25.04 -23.05
CA SER A 584 -29.52 25.54 -22.07
C SER A 584 -29.42 24.85 -20.71
N GLY A 585 -29.13 23.54 -20.71
CA GLY A 585 -29.01 22.75 -19.49
C GLY A 585 -27.68 22.90 -18.76
N ASN A 586 -26.60 23.35 -19.41
CA ASN A 586 -25.23 23.18 -18.87
C ASN A 586 -24.31 24.41 -18.98
N TYR A 587 -24.53 25.32 -19.91
CA TYR A 587 -23.70 26.51 -20.08
C TYR A 587 -24.08 27.60 -19.07
N ARG A 588 -23.07 28.29 -18.48
CA ARG A 588 -23.29 29.22 -17.35
C ARG A 588 -22.70 30.61 -17.51
N ASN A 589 -21.95 30.88 -18.59
CA ASN A 589 -21.37 32.21 -18.79
C ASN A 589 -22.37 33.17 -19.41
N GLU A 590 -22.17 34.47 -19.17
CA GLU A 590 -23.06 35.56 -19.61
C GLU A 590 -23.18 35.67 -21.14
N ASN A 591 -22.17 35.23 -21.90
CA ASN A 591 -22.19 35.24 -23.36
C ASN A 591 -23.13 34.18 -23.99
N LEU A 592 -23.96 33.50 -23.18
CA LEU A 592 -24.92 32.51 -23.67
C LEU A 592 -25.87 33.06 -24.74
N THR A 593 -26.32 34.31 -24.61
CA THR A 593 -27.22 34.97 -25.57
C THR A 593 -26.62 34.97 -26.98
N GLU A 594 -25.34 35.30 -27.11
CA GLU A 594 -24.63 35.33 -28.40
C GLU A 594 -24.48 33.94 -29.01
N ILE A 595 -24.22 32.92 -28.18
CA ILE A 595 -24.09 31.52 -28.62
C ILE A 595 -25.44 30.99 -29.13
N ILE A 596 -26.53 31.28 -28.41
CA ILE A 596 -27.88 30.88 -28.82
C ILE A 596 -28.26 31.58 -30.12
N LEU A 597 -28.04 32.89 -30.23
CA LEU A 597 -28.31 33.64 -31.48
C LEU A 597 -27.53 33.02 -32.65
N PHE A 598 -26.26 32.70 -32.46
CA PHE A 598 -25.45 32.08 -33.49
C PHE A 598 -25.96 30.68 -33.93
N LEU A 599 -26.42 29.85 -32.99
CA LEU A 599 -27.02 28.55 -33.31
C LEU A 599 -28.35 28.71 -34.07
N ILE A 600 -29.17 29.71 -33.71
CA ILE A 600 -30.42 30.06 -34.41
C ILE A 600 -30.13 30.51 -35.84
N GLU A 601 -29.17 31.42 -36.03
CA GLU A 601 -28.71 31.85 -37.37
C GLU A 601 -28.16 30.69 -38.19
N SER A 602 -27.65 29.65 -37.51
CA SER A 602 -27.20 28.40 -38.12
C SER A 602 -28.30 27.35 -38.30
N VAL A 603 -29.57 27.76 -38.23
CA VAL A 603 -30.76 26.95 -38.54
C VAL A 603 -30.94 25.75 -37.59
N ILE A 604 -30.62 25.93 -36.30
CA ILE A 604 -31.00 24.96 -35.27
C ILE A 604 -32.53 24.94 -35.07
N GLU A 605 -33.10 23.75 -34.85
CA GLU A 605 -34.50 23.55 -34.50
C GLU A 605 -34.76 24.09 -33.08
N VAL A 606 -35.28 25.31 -32.98
CA VAL A 606 -35.49 26.02 -31.70
C VAL A 606 -36.53 25.33 -30.82
N ASP A 607 -37.65 24.90 -31.42
CA ASP A 607 -38.76 24.28 -30.68
C ASP A 607 -38.73 22.74 -30.70
N CYS A 608 -37.53 22.16 -30.64
CA CYS A 608 -37.38 20.73 -30.42
C CYS A 608 -37.82 20.37 -28.98
N LYS A 609 -38.35 19.15 -28.79
CA LYS A 609 -38.66 18.59 -27.47
C LYS A 609 -37.80 17.36 -27.20
N ASP A 610 -37.29 17.25 -25.97
CA ASP A 610 -36.64 16.03 -25.47
C ASP A 610 -37.68 14.92 -25.17
N ASN A 611 -37.22 13.73 -24.77
CA ASN A 611 -38.09 12.60 -24.42
C ASN A 611 -38.94 12.86 -23.16
N ASN A 612 -38.67 13.93 -22.41
CA ASN A 612 -39.51 14.39 -21.29
C ASN A 612 -40.47 15.51 -21.71
N GLU A 613 -40.61 15.76 -23.01
CA GLU A 613 -41.40 16.85 -23.60
C GLU A 613 -40.90 18.26 -23.24
N LYS A 614 -39.65 18.41 -22.79
CA LYS A 614 -39.04 19.71 -22.48
C LYS A 614 -38.44 20.32 -23.73
N ASN A 615 -38.65 21.62 -23.94
CA ASN A 615 -37.86 22.41 -24.88
C ASN A 615 -36.72 23.17 -24.17
N ALA A 616 -35.88 23.85 -24.95
CA ALA A 616 -34.74 24.61 -24.45
C ALA A 616 -35.11 25.70 -23.42
N LEU A 617 -36.27 26.35 -23.57
CA LEU A 617 -36.77 27.36 -22.62
C LEU A 617 -36.96 26.78 -21.22
N THR A 618 -37.62 25.63 -21.11
CA THR A 618 -37.86 25.00 -19.80
C THR A 618 -36.55 24.59 -19.10
N LEU A 619 -35.52 24.20 -19.86
CA LEU A 619 -34.20 23.89 -19.33
C LEU A 619 -33.46 25.15 -18.86
N LEU A 620 -33.50 26.24 -19.62
CA LEU A 620 -32.92 27.54 -19.22
C LEU A 620 -33.52 28.02 -17.90
N CYS A 621 -34.85 28.04 -17.81
CA CYS A 621 -35.58 28.46 -16.62
C CYS A 621 -35.23 27.64 -15.36
N ARG A 622 -34.73 26.41 -15.54
CA ARG A 622 -34.29 25.55 -14.43
C ARG A 622 -32.84 25.80 -14.02
N TYR A 623 -31.96 26.02 -14.99
CA TYR A 623 -30.52 25.83 -14.81
C TYR A 623 -29.68 27.10 -14.99
N TYR A 624 -30.20 28.12 -15.68
CA TYR A 624 -29.47 29.34 -15.97
C TYR A 624 -29.87 30.45 -14.98
N GLN A 625 -28.89 30.97 -14.25
CA GLN A 625 -29.11 31.80 -13.06
C GLN A 625 -28.53 33.22 -13.19
N ASN A 626 -28.21 33.66 -14.40
CA ASN A 626 -27.72 35.02 -14.63
C ASN A 626 -28.88 35.96 -14.97
N GLU A 627 -28.75 37.25 -14.64
CA GLU A 627 -29.80 38.26 -14.83
C GLU A 627 -30.21 38.45 -16.30
N ASN A 628 -29.32 38.19 -17.25
CA ASN A 628 -29.62 38.26 -18.68
C ASN A 628 -30.51 37.11 -19.20
N LEU A 629 -31.06 36.25 -18.32
CA LEU A 629 -32.03 35.23 -18.71
C LEU A 629 -33.23 35.83 -19.46
N ILE A 630 -33.69 37.02 -19.08
CA ILE A 630 -34.83 37.69 -19.74
C ILE A 630 -34.56 37.93 -21.23
N ASP A 631 -33.35 38.36 -21.59
CA ASP A 631 -32.96 38.61 -22.98
C ASP A 631 -32.92 37.31 -23.79
N ILE A 632 -32.44 36.23 -23.18
CA ILE A 632 -32.39 34.90 -23.81
C ILE A 632 -33.81 34.38 -24.05
N ILE A 633 -34.72 34.53 -23.08
CA ILE A 633 -36.12 34.13 -23.22
C ILE A 633 -36.77 34.92 -24.36
N GLN A 634 -36.56 36.24 -24.40
CA GLN A 634 -37.11 37.10 -25.45
C GLN A 634 -36.59 36.69 -26.84
N LEU A 635 -35.29 36.39 -26.95
CA LEU A 635 -34.69 35.89 -28.18
C LEU A 635 -35.34 34.58 -28.64
N LEU A 636 -35.48 33.59 -27.75
CA LEU A 636 -36.08 32.29 -28.11
C LEU A 636 -37.54 32.44 -28.56
N ILE A 637 -38.32 33.32 -27.91
CA ILE A 637 -39.70 33.63 -28.29
C ILE A 637 -39.77 34.25 -29.68
N GLN A 638 -38.90 35.22 -29.99
CA GLN A 638 -38.83 35.85 -31.31
C GLN A 638 -38.54 34.82 -32.42
N HIS A 639 -37.84 33.74 -32.09
CA HIS A 639 -37.51 32.65 -33.01
C HIS A 639 -38.42 31.42 -32.87
N GLY A 640 -39.60 31.59 -32.27
CA GLY A 640 -40.69 30.62 -32.37
C GLY A 640 -40.63 29.47 -31.38
N ILE A 641 -39.96 29.61 -30.24
CA ILE A 641 -40.05 28.61 -29.16
C ILE A 641 -41.47 28.56 -28.58
N ASP A 642 -41.99 27.37 -28.30
CA ASP A 642 -43.28 27.20 -27.63
C ASP A 642 -43.15 27.55 -26.15
N VAL A 643 -43.68 28.71 -25.76
CA VAL A 643 -43.73 29.15 -24.34
C VAL A 643 -44.63 28.28 -23.48
N ASN A 644 -45.58 27.57 -24.09
CA ASN A 644 -46.54 26.70 -23.40
C ASN A 644 -46.05 25.26 -23.29
N CYS A 645 -44.81 24.98 -23.65
CA CYS A 645 -44.20 23.67 -23.53
C CYS A 645 -44.26 23.17 -22.07
N LYS A 646 -44.79 21.95 -21.89
CA LYS A 646 -44.90 21.27 -20.60
C LYS A 646 -44.16 19.95 -20.68
N ASN A 647 -43.48 19.59 -19.60
CA ASN A 647 -42.90 18.26 -19.48
C ASN A 647 -43.98 17.21 -19.13
N LEU A 648 -43.58 15.93 -19.04
CA LEU A 648 -44.46 14.80 -18.68
C LEU A 648 -45.18 14.91 -17.31
N ILE A 649 -44.76 15.82 -16.41
CA ILE A 649 -45.42 16.08 -15.12
C ILE A 649 -46.26 17.37 -15.13
N GLY A 650 -46.40 18.02 -16.29
CA GLY A 650 -47.18 19.24 -16.49
C GLY A 650 -46.43 20.55 -16.19
N TRP A 651 -45.13 20.51 -15.91
CA TRP A 651 -44.37 21.73 -15.60
C TRP A 651 -44.00 22.49 -16.86
N ASN A 652 -44.32 23.79 -16.86
CA ASN A 652 -43.85 24.77 -17.85
C ASN A 652 -42.72 25.66 -17.30
N ALA A 653 -42.32 26.68 -18.06
CA ALA A 653 -41.27 27.63 -17.69
C ALA A 653 -41.51 28.34 -16.33
N LEU A 654 -42.76 28.74 -16.02
CA LEU A 654 -43.09 29.41 -14.74
C LEU A 654 -42.79 28.50 -13.54
N HIS A 655 -43.08 27.20 -13.64
CA HIS A 655 -42.83 26.24 -12.54
C HIS A 655 -41.34 26.16 -12.21
N TYR A 656 -40.50 26.15 -13.25
CA TYR A 656 -39.05 26.10 -13.08
C TYR A 656 -38.51 27.40 -12.50
N LEU A 657 -38.93 28.54 -13.03
CA LEU A 657 -38.49 29.86 -12.54
C LEU A 657 -38.89 30.08 -11.07
N SER A 658 -40.16 29.84 -10.70
CA SER A 658 -40.63 29.99 -9.31
C SER A 658 -39.83 29.16 -8.32
N ARG A 659 -39.34 27.99 -8.75
CA ARG A 659 -38.65 27.05 -7.86
C ARG A 659 -37.14 27.26 -7.80
N TYR A 660 -36.52 27.69 -8.90
CA TYR A 660 -35.07 27.62 -9.05
C TYR A 660 -34.40 28.95 -9.38
N TYR A 661 -35.12 29.98 -9.84
CA TYR A 661 -34.51 31.24 -10.27
C TYR A 661 -34.48 32.28 -9.13
N PRO A 662 -33.30 32.68 -8.62
CA PRO A 662 -33.20 33.46 -7.39
C PRO A 662 -33.14 34.98 -7.61
N ASN A 663 -33.05 35.46 -8.85
CA ASN A 663 -32.75 36.88 -9.13
C ASN A 663 -34.00 37.78 -9.05
N GLU A 664 -33.78 39.05 -8.71
CA GLU A 664 -34.85 40.04 -8.48
C GLU A 664 -35.68 40.33 -9.73
N ASN A 665 -35.10 40.16 -10.94
CA ASN A 665 -35.78 40.34 -12.20
C ASN A 665 -36.77 39.21 -12.57
N LEU A 666 -37.02 38.25 -11.67
CA LEU A 666 -38.03 37.19 -11.83
C LEU A 666 -39.42 37.74 -12.24
N ILE A 667 -39.83 38.87 -11.63
CA ILE A 667 -41.13 39.50 -11.92
C ILE A 667 -41.20 39.98 -13.38
N GLU A 668 -40.11 40.51 -13.91
CA GLU A 668 -40.03 40.97 -15.29
C GLU A 668 -40.10 39.80 -16.27
N ILE A 669 -39.40 38.69 -15.96
CA ILE A 669 -39.49 37.45 -16.74
C ILE A 669 -40.93 36.90 -16.73
N PHE A 670 -41.63 36.96 -15.60
CA PHE A 670 -43.03 36.51 -15.52
C PHE A 670 -43.94 37.37 -16.39
N ARG A 671 -43.79 38.70 -16.33
CA ARG A 671 -44.54 39.62 -17.20
C ARG A 671 -44.30 39.31 -18.67
N LEU A 672 -43.04 39.13 -19.07
CA LEU A 672 -42.67 38.78 -20.44
C LEU A 672 -43.36 37.49 -20.90
N LEU A 673 -43.32 36.42 -20.11
CA LEU A 673 -43.95 35.14 -20.46
C LEU A 673 -45.49 35.25 -20.51
N ILE A 674 -46.10 36.02 -19.60
CA ILE A 674 -47.56 36.28 -19.57
C ILE A 674 -47.99 37.10 -20.80
N GLU A 675 -47.23 38.11 -21.20
CA GLU A 675 -47.47 38.89 -22.42
C GLU A 675 -47.47 37.98 -23.66
N HIS A 676 -46.64 36.94 -23.66
CA HIS A 676 -46.58 35.92 -24.71
C HIS A 676 -47.53 34.74 -24.48
N ARG A 677 -48.53 34.91 -23.60
CA ARG A 677 -49.63 33.96 -23.38
C ARG A 677 -49.18 32.59 -22.87
N ILE A 678 -48.21 32.56 -21.96
CA ILE A 678 -47.94 31.35 -21.18
C ILE A 678 -49.16 30.97 -20.32
N GLU A 679 -49.46 29.68 -20.23
CA GLU A 679 -50.53 29.16 -19.40
C GLU A 679 -50.14 29.20 -17.92
N ILE A 680 -50.84 30.03 -17.14
CA ILE A 680 -50.55 30.26 -15.72
C ILE A 680 -51.04 29.10 -14.84
N ASN A 681 -52.20 28.54 -15.16
CA ASN A 681 -52.90 27.56 -14.34
C ASN A 681 -52.75 26.14 -14.91
N CYS A 682 -51.52 25.65 -15.02
CA CYS A 682 -51.30 24.26 -15.44
C CYS A 682 -51.52 23.33 -14.25
N GLU A 683 -52.47 22.39 -14.37
CA GLU A 683 -52.56 21.27 -13.42
C GLU A 683 -51.34 20.37 -13.60
N THR A 684 -50.56 20.22 -12.53
CA THR A 684 -49.43 19.28 -12.48
C THR A 684 -49.89 17.97 -11.85
N ASN A 685 -49.24 16.86 -12.22
CA ASN A 685 -49.52 15.55 -11.61
C ASN A 685 -49.16 15.50 -10.10
N GLU A 686 -48.58 16.57 -9.56
CA GLU A 686 -48.21 16.74 -8.16
C GLU A 686 -49.15 17.68 -7.37
N ASN A 687 -50.28 18.13 -7.95
CA ASN A 687 -51.20 19.11 -7.34
C ASN A 687 -50.52 20.43 -6.91
N ALA A 688 -49.37 20.77 -7.50
CA ALA A 688 -48.71 22.04 -7.27
C ALA A 688 -49.36 23.08 -8.21
N LEU A 689 -50.33 23.84 -7.69
CA LEU A 689 -50.81 25.05 -8.35
C LEU A 689 -49.71 26.11 -8.22
N ILE A 690 -49.25 26.71 -9.33
CA ILE A 690 -48.57 28.00 -9.23
C ILE A 690 -49.64 29.00 -8.83
N ILE A 691 -49.77 29.27 -7.53
CA ILE A 691 -50.49 30.45 -7.09
C ILE A 691 -49.55 31.63 -7.33
N LEU A 692 -49.65 32.26 -8.50
CA LEU A 692 -49.13 33.61 -8.70
C LEU A 692 -49.98 34.56 -7.84
N LEU A 693 -49.63 34.69 -6.56
CA LEU A 693 -50.06 35.85 -5.77
C LEU A 693 -49.23 37.04 -6.25
N PHE A 694 -49.69 37.71 -7.30
CA PHE A 694 -49.29 39.07 -7.63
C PHE A 694 -50.23 40.07 -6.96
#